data_AF-A0A0M9W9N4-F1
#
_entry.id   AF-A0A0M9W9N4-F1
#
_cell.length_a   1.000
_cell.length_b   1.000
_cell.length_c   1.000
_cell.angle_alpha   90.00
_cell.angle_beta   90.00
_cell.angle_gamma   90.00
#
_symmetry.space_group_name_H-M   'P 1'
#
loop_
_entity.id
_entity.type
_entity.pdbx_description
1 polymer ?
#
loop_
_entity_poly.entity_id
_entity_poly.type
_entity_poly.pdbx_seq_one_letter_code
_entity_poly.pdbx_strand_id
1 'polypeptide(L)'
;MTITTPIPKHTFADRAAANNFNDTQILNSNNRAGADIPEKSDVVIAGGGIHGLIYAIHAATYQPGTLNISLIEKASKPGYKIGESTLPLSSLWCKMHGLTAEYLLRLFGLKDGLAFYFLDRENQGEYSDFCSNGTPGLFLSGYQIERTISELLFTLLAQRKGVNVYHGRQVDFNASAINGGSECSKISINPGKFDGKPANSINSSLLVDATGRFRQLASKKAPLHRFESWNYDSFWGYVTAPADESNIPLRHYEGDHTNHLCFPEGWAWVIKLPSWEGSSTASLMDMISYLLDCAEAGIPGDQLPSSQELARMFDLKFKWVTSIGFAVRNDVKYPEDMSAYGTREAERKFNYFVQKYEIIKEFMTNFDLIENLYGPGTTWYIRKSLTYQSPVVSGPGWLAIGDTCGFTNPLHSPGITAAMSTSTYAAELTHKALGQAKIEADHEAAERSIRRTLAPYDDFARRLIPSLNQMNRFNYVCFRDPRLGPQVSCLWQFFAGIGIPDWQLIRQDYNLNMDTYVPHSINWAWGSMTPEYDSVARRAIELLAPIPLEESIPDVVVREVIELSNAVKRVAVDSGRFNFRWDGLLRYYDIYLNYHPDQHFKDTFSRQCRECGTWLHCRLDWRRCYACGETRSEEDAAITWNPPLEVDEVKALVRASDAKPAARRGQEVTKEKIAEVPVMETLSVQV
;
A
#
# COMPACT_ATOMS: atom_id res chain seq x y z
N MET A 1 26.04 22.86 10.94
CA MET A 1 26.78 21.57 11.02
C MET A 1 27.12 21.17 9.61
N THR A 2 28.37 20.86 9.30
CA THR A 2 28.77 20.29 8.01
C THR A 2 28.20 18.87 7.92
N ILE A 3 27.22 18.66 7.05
CA ILE A 3 26.67 17.33 6.78
C ILE A 3 27.79 16.52 6.13
N THR A 4 28.22 15.44 6.77
CA THR A 4 29.26 14.55 6.25
C THR A 4 28.59 13.40 5.50
N THR A 5 28.86 13.26 4.21
CA THR A 5 28.31 12.18 3.40
C THR A 5 28.85 10.83 3.90
N PRO A 6 27.98 9.87 4.24
CA PRO A 6 28.42 8.51 4.56
C PRO A 6 29.28 7.93 3.45
N ILE A 7 30.29 7.14 3.82
CA ILE A 7 31.12 6.41 2.86
C ILE A 7 30.40 5.09 2.55
N PRO A 8 30.17 4.74 1.26
CA PRO A 8 29.56 3.47 0.90
C PRO A 8 30.43 2.30 1.38
N LYS A 9 29.80 1.24 1.90
CA LYS A 9 30.46 0.04 2.40
C LYS A 9 29.93 -1.19 1.68
N HIS A 10 30.78 -2.19 1.51
CA HIS A 10 30.43 -3.50 0.91
C HIS A 10 30.40 -4.61 1.98
N THR A 11 29.87 -4.27 3.16
CA THR A 11 29.96 -5.12 4.36
C THR A 11 29.31 -6.48 4.14
N PHE A 12 28.16 -6.51 3.48
CA PHE A 12 27.39 -7.73 3.29
C PHE A 12 27.92 -8.54 2.10
N ALA A 13 28.28 -7.88 0.99
CA ALA A 13 28.90 -8.54 -0.15
C ALA A 13 30.22 -9.23 0.24
N ASP A 14 31.11 -8.52 0.93
CA ASP A 14 32.39 -9.07 1.40
C ASP A 14 32.18 -10.23 2.37
N ARG A 15 31.22 -10.10 3.31
CA ARG A 15 30.89 -11.16 4.27
C ARG A 15 30.32 -12.39 3.58
N ALA A 16 29.43 -12.20 2.61
CA ALA A 16 28.82 -13.30 1.87
C ALA A 16 29.86 -14.07 1.06
N ALA A 17 30.77 -13.36 0.39
CA ALA A 17 31.87 -13.97 -0.35
C ALA A 17 32.85 -14.71 0.58
N ALA A 18 33.28 -14.06 1.68
CA ALA A 18 34.27 -14.63 2.60
C ALA A 18 33.79 -15.91 3.30
N ASN A 19 32.49 -16.02 3.58
CA ASN A 19 31.90 -17.16 4.30
C ASN A 19 31.09 -18.10 3.40
N ASN A 20 31.05 -17.83 2.09
CA ASN A 20 30.19 -18.53 1.12
C ASN A 20 28.73 -18.62 1.60
N PHE A 21 28.18 -17.51 2.10
CA PHE A 21 26.81 -17.46 2.60
C PHE A 21 25.81 -17.44 1.45
N ASN A 22 24.75 -18.23 1.61
CA ASN A 22 23.55 -18.09 0.80
C ASN A 22 22.68 -16.90 1.27
N ASP A 23 21.63 -16.58 0.51
CA ASP A 23 20.71 -15.48 0.78
C ASP A 23 20.15 -15.49 2.22
N THR A 24 19.79 -16.66 2.75
CA THR A 24 19.27 -16.79 4.11
C THR A 24 20.33 -16.47 5.16
N GLN A 25 21.53 -17.02 5.00
CA GLN A 25 22.62 -16.84 5.95
C GLN A 25 23.07 -15.37 6.00
N ILE A 26 23.19 -14.70 4.84
CA ILE A 26 23.63 -13.30 4.82
C ILE A 26 22.59 -12.37 5.45
N LEU A 27 21.30 -12.53 5.15
CA LEU A 27 20.22 -11.73 5.75
C LEU A 27 20.17 -11.92 7.27
N ASN A 28 20.22 -13.17 7.73
CA ASN A 28 20.13 -13.50 9.15
C ASN A 28 21.40 -13.08 9.92
N SER A 29 22.56 -12.95 9.25
CA SER A 29 23.80 -12.46 9.86
C SER A 29 23.74 -10.99 10.31
N ASN A 30 22.71 -10.24 9.91
CA ASN A 30 22.50 -8.85 10.31
C ASN A 30 21.61 -8.69 11.55
N ASN A 31 21.09 -9.78 12.12
CA ASN A 31 20.33 -9.73 13.36
C ASN A 31 21.23 -9.42 14.56
N ARG A 32 20.76 -8.55 15.46
CA ARG A 32 21.51 -8.19 16.67
C ARG A 32 21.68 -9.37 17.63
N ALA A 33 20.68 -10.26 17.72
CA ALA A 33 20.75 -11.47 18.54
C ALA A 33 21.59 -12.61 17.91
N GLY A 34 22.16 -12.40 16.72
CA GLY A 34 22.84 -13.42 15.93
C GLY A 34 21.92 -14.13 14.93
N ALA A 35 22.52 -15.01 14.13
CA ALA A 35 21.84 -15.69 13.02
C ALA A 35 20.94 -16.88 13.48
N ASP A 36 21.09 -17.31 14.72
CA ASP A 36 20.35 -18.43 15.29
C ASP A 36 19.05 -17.98 15.97
N ILE A 37 18.06 -18.86 15.94
CA ILE A 37 16.75 -18.61 16.53
C ILE A 37 16.88 -18.56 18.07
N PRO A 38 16.38 -17.51 18.73
CA PRO A 38 16.49 -17.38 20.18
C PRO A 38 15.53 -18.34 20.88
N GLU A 39 15.87 -18.77 22.09
CA GLU A 39 14.99 -19.63 22.92
C GLU A 39 13.76 -18.89 23.45
N LYS A 40 13.83 -17.55 23.52
CA LYS A 40 12.77 -16.68 24.06
C LYS A 40 12.60 -15.41 23.22
N SER A 41 11.36 -14.95 23.10
CA SER A 41 11.00 -13.65 22.51
C SER A 41 9.63 -13.25 23.07
N ASP A 42 9.42 -11.98 23.46
CA ASP A 42 8.10 -11.53 23.93
C ASP A 42 7.03 -11.74 22.84
N VAL A 43 7.38 -11.39 21.60
CA VAL A 43 6.53 -11.51 20.41
C VAL A 43 7.24 -12.30 19.32
N VAL A 44 6.55 -13.29 18.77
CA VAL A 44 6.94 -13.98 17.52
C VAL A 44 6.00 -13.58 16.41
N ILE A 45 6.52 -13.19 15.25
CA ILE A 45 5.73 -12.84 14.06
C ILE A 45 5.96 -13.90 13.00
N ALA A 46 4.88 -14.54 12.53
CA ALA A 46 4.93 -15.51 11.45
C ALA A 46 4.63 -14.82 10.10
N GLY A 47 5.65 -14.64 9.27
CA GLY A 47 5.56 -14.03 7.94
C GLY A 47 6.28 -12.68 7.85
N GLY A 48 7.28 -12.61 6.97
CA GLY A 48 8.07 -11.43 6.61
C GLY A 48 7.53 -10.68 5.40
N GLY A 49 6.21 -10.72 5.19
CA GLY A 49 5.55 -9.80 4.26
C GLY A 49 5.53 -8.37 4.81
N ILE A 50 5.14 -7.41 3.97
CA ILE A 50 5.12 -5.99 4.32
C ILE A 50 4.41 -5.68 5.65
N HIS A 51 3.30 -6.36 5.96
CA HIS A 51 2.54 -6.15 7.20
C HIS A 51 3.24 -6.65 8.46
N GLY A 52 3.90 -7.82 8.38
CA GLY A 52 4.70 -8.35 9.50
C GLY A 52 5.86 -7.41 9.84
N LEU A 53 6.50 -6.86 8.80
CA LEU A 53 7.58 -5.89 8.97
C LEU A 53 7.09 -4.52 9.44
N ILE A 54 5.96 -4.02 8.93
CA ILE A 54 5.32 -2.78 9.41
C ILE A 54 4.99 -2.91 10.90
N TYR A 55 4.35 -4.01 11.31
CA TYR A 55 4.05 -4.28 12.72
C TYR A 55 5.33 -4.26 13.56
N ALA A 56 6.38 -4.96 13.12
CA ALA A 56 7.62 -5.07 13.88
C ALA A 56 8.33 -3.71 14.04
N ILE A 57 8.45 -2.95 12.95
CA ILE A 57 9.07 -1.63 12.93
C ILE A 57 8.27 -0.64 13.79
N HIS A 58 6.94 -0.68 13.68
CA HIS A 58 6.07 0.22 14.42
C HIS A 58 6.12 -0.10 15.91
N ALA A 59 5.99 -1.37 16.30
CA ALA A 59 6.13 -1.81 17.69
C ALA A 59 7.49 -1.41 18.27
N ALA A 60 8.60 -1.70 17.58
CA ALA A 60 9.94 -1.38 18.05
C ALA A 60 10.21 0.13 18.14
N THR A 61 9.51 0.96 17.37
CA THR A 61 9.66 2.42 17.42
C THR A 61 8.74 3.08 18.45
N TYR A 62 7.53 2.55 18.65
CA TYR A 62 6.51 3.14 19.53
C TYR A 62 6.96 3.16 21.00
N GLN A 63 7.55 2.06 21.48
CA GLN A 63 8.23 1.98 22.78
C GLN A 63 9.55 1.19 22.61
N PRO A 64 10.66 1.87 22.29
CA PRO A 64 11.94 1.20 22.04
C PRO A 64 12.45 0.41 23.25
N GLY A 65 12.91 -0.81 23.01
CA GLY A 65 13.55 -1.66 24.02
C GLY A 65 12.62 -2.34 25.03
N THR A 66 11.30 -2.21 24.91
CA THR A 66 10.34 -2.83 25.84
C THR A 66 9.88 -4.24 25.42
N LEU A 67 9.99 -4.58 24.13
CA LEU A 67 9.62 -5.88 23.58
C LEU A 67 10.78 -6.50 22.79
N ASN A 68 11.06 -7.77 23.05
CA ASN A 68 11.90 -8.60 22.19
C ASN A 68 11.05 -9.23 21.09
N ILE A 69 11.32 -8.86 19.83
CA ILE A 69 10.52 -9.26 18.68
C ILE A 69 11.36 -10.11 17.73
N SER A 70 10.83 -11.29 17.39
CA SER A 70 11.42 -12.21 16.41
C SER A 70 10.43 -12.47 15.27
N LEU A 71 10.80 -12.09 14.05
CA LEU A 71 10.03 -12.36 12.84
C LEU A 71 10.60 -13.58 12.11
N ILE A 72 9.72 -14.48 11.68
CA ILE A 72 10.03 -15.75 11.03
C ILE A 72 9.46 -15.76 9.62
N GLU A 73 10.32 -15.77 8.59
CA GLU A 73 9.94 -15.79 7.17
C GLU A 73 10.41 -17.06 6.47
N LYS A 74 9.47 -17.73 5.78
CA LYS A 74 9.68 -19.01 5.11
C LYS A 74 10.62 -18.91 3.91
N ALA A 75 10.47 -17.86 3.11
CA ALA A 75 11.29 -17.62 1.94
C ALA A 75 12.75 -17.34 2.35
N SER A 76 13.70 -17.79 1.53
CA SER A 76 15.13 -17.62 1.80
C SER A 76 15.58 -16.16 1.75
N LYS A 77 14.82 -15.31 1.06
CA LYS A 77 14.95 -13.86 0.93
C LYS A 77 13.59 -13.22 0.65
N PRO A 78 13.45 -11.89 0.73
CA PRO A 78 12.25 -11.19 0.27
C PRO A 78 11.82 -11.64 -1.13
N GLY A 79 10.69 -12.34 -1.21
CA GLY A 79 10.17 -12.91 -2.46
C GLY A 79 9.14 -12.02 -3.15
N TYR A 80 8.95 -12.28 -4.44
CA TYR A 80 7.95 -11.62 -5.29
C TYR A 80 6.56 -11.60 -4.66
N LYS A 81 5.90 -10.43 -4.72
CA LYS A 81 4.48 -10.25 -4.39
C LYS A 81 3.88 -9.18 -5.29
N ILE A 82 2.64 -9.41 -5.73
CA ILE A 82 1.80 -8.36 -6.31
C ILE A 82 1.34 -7.38 -5.22
N GLY A 83 0.89 -6.19 -5.63
CA GLY A 83 0.51 -5.09 -4.76
C GLY A 83 1.67 -4.11 -4.62
N GLU A 84 1.77 -3.22 -5.60
CA GLU A 84 2.94 -2.36 -5.84
C GLU A 84 2.59 -0.88 -5.68
N SER A 85 1.32 -0.52 -5.67
CA SER A 85 0.92 0.86 -5.47
C SER A 85 0.62 1.15 -4.00
N THR A 86 1.20 2.22 -3.48
CA THR A 86 0.94 2.73 -2.13
C THR A 86 0.27 4.08 -2.16
N LEU A 87 -0.15 4.59 -0.99
CA LEU A 87 -1.00 5.77 -0.86
C LEU A 87 -0.50 6.68 0.28
N PRO A 88 -1.09 7.88 0.47
CA PRO A 88 -0.46 8.91 1.28
C PRO A 88 -0.26 8.48 2.75
N LEU A 89 -1.16 7.66 3.30
CA LEU A 89 -1.01 7.12 4.66
C LEU A 89 0.22 6.20 4.81
N SER A 90 0.61 5.47 3.76
CA SER A 90 1.86 4.70 3.74
C SER A 90 3.09 5.60 3.62
N SER A 91 3.01 6.68 2.83
CA SER A 91 4.06 7.69 2.73
C SER A 91 4.31 8.39 4.06
N LEU A 92 3.24 8.76 4.78
CA LEU A 92 3.32 9.38 6.10
C LEU A 92 3.94 8.44 7.14
N TRP A 93 3.60 7.15 7.08
CA TRP A 93 4.25 6.16 7.93
C TRP A 93 5.74 6.08 7.66
N CYS A 94 6.15 6.00 6.39
CA CYS A 94 7.57 5.98 6.03
C CYS A 94 8.30 7.24 6.51
N LYS A 95 7.72 8.43 6.26
CA LYS A 95 8.24 9.72 6.73
C LYS A 95 8.38 9.75 8.26
N MET A 96 7.38 9.28 9.01
CA MET A 96 7.40 9.13 10.47
C MET A 96 8.54 8.22 10.97
N HIS A 97 8.92 7.23 10.15
CA HIS A 97 10.04 6.33 10.43
C HIS A 97 11.39 6.78 9.83
N GLY A 98 11.48 8.02 9.34
CA GLY A 98 12.72 8.62 8.83
C GLY A 98 13.02 8.33 7.35
N LEU A 99 12.08 7.73 6.63
CA LEU A 99 12.20 7.42 5.20
C LEU A 99 11.37 8.41 4.38
N THR A 100 11.94 9.59 4.12
CA THR A 100 11.34 10.60 3.24
C THR A 100 11.59 10.32 1.76
N ALA A 101 10.90 11.08 0.91
CA ALA A 101 10.84 10.85 -0.53
C ALA A 101 12.20 10.85 -1.24
N GLU A 102 13.17 11.66 -0.79
CA GLU A 102 14.51 11.66 -1.40
C GLU A 102 15.16 10.28 -1.33
N TYR A 103 14.99 9.52 -0.25
CA TYR A 103 15.62 8.20 -0.12
C TYR A 103 14.80 7.13 -0.83
N LEU A 104 13.47 7.18 -0.68
CA LEU A 104 12.57 6.17 -1.23
C LEU A 104 12.52 6.21 -2.76
N LEU A 105 12.62 7.38 -3.39
CA LEU A 105 12.66 7.50 -4.85
C LEU A 105 13.95 6.93 -5.47
N ARG A 106 15.00 6.66 -4.68
CA ARG A 106 16.17 5.89 -5.17
C ARG A 106 15.86 4.41 -5.33
N LEU A 107 14.80 3.91 -4.69
CA LEU A 107 14.42 2.50 -4.69
C LEU A 107 13.15 2.23 -5.50
N PHE A 108 12.23 3.19 -5.49
CA PHE A 108 10.85 3.03 -5.94
C PHE A 108 10.43 4.11 -6.96
N GLY A 109 9.36 3.83 -7.69
CA GLY A 109 8.78 4.77 -8.64
C GLY A 109 7.99 5.87 -7.93
N LEU A 110 8.02 7.08 -8.50
CA LEU A 110 7.11 8.16 -8.12
C LEU A 110 5.67 7.73 -8.37
N LYS A 111 4.77 8.13 -7.47
CA LYS A 111 3.33 8.11 -7.71
C LYS A 111 2.76 9.52 -7.52
N ASP A 112 2.23 10.13 -8.57
CA ASP A 112 1.62 11.47 -8.53
C ASP A 112 0.09 11.46 -8.69
N GLY A 113 -0.58 10.57 -7.97
CA GLY A 113 -2.04 10.51 -7.94
C GLY A 113 -2.61 9.25 -8.56
N LEU A 114 -3.90 9.33 -8.94
CA LEU A 114 -4.62 8.25 -9.59
C LEU A 114 -5.38 8.82 -10.80
N ALA A 115 -5.24 8.13 -11.93
CA ALA A 115 -5.98 8.42 -13.14
C ALA A 115 -6.82 7.21 -13.54
N PHE A 116 -8.04 7.45 -13.98
CA PHE A 116 -9.02 6.46 -14.38
C PHE A 116 -9.56 6.80 -15.75
N TYR A 117 -9.68 5.81 -16.62
CA TYR A 117 -10.20 5.92 -17.98
C TYR A 117 -11.34 4.92 -18.12
N PHE A 118 -12.56 5.41 -18.37
CA PHE A 118 -13.77 4.58 -18.39
C PHE A 118 -14.18 4.32 -19.82
N LEU A 119 -13.89 3.11 -20.28
CA LEU A 119 -14.06 2.70 -21.67
C LEU A 119 -15.52 2.32 -21.91
N ASP A 120 -16.12 2.88 -22.96
CA ASP A 120 -17.45 2.49 -23.38
C ASP A 120 -17.39 1.13 -24.10
N ARG A 121 -18.11 0.14 -23.57
CA ARG A 121 -18.12 -1.22 -24.15
C ARG A 121 -18.93 -1.28 -25.44
N GLU A 122 -20.02 -0.51 -25.52
CA GLU A 122 -20.93 -0.53 -26.67
C GLU A 122 -20.51 0.44 -27.77
N ASN A 123 -19.85 1.54 -27.40
CA ASN A 123 -19.28 2.52 -28.33
C ASN A 123 -17.74 2.45 -28.30
N GLN A 124 -17.15 1.42 -28.92
CA GLN A 124 -15.70 1.22 -28.95
C GLN A 124 -14.97 2.47 -29.47
N GLY A 125 -13.85 2.82 -28.82
CA GLY A 125 -13.09 4.04 -29.08
C GLY A 125 -13.52 5.24 -28.21
N GLU A 126 -14.70 5.22 -27.61
CA GLU A 126 -15.17 6.26 -26.69
C GLU A 126 -14.76 5.97 -25.25
N TYR A 127 -14.36 7.03 -24.53
CA TYR A 127 -14.07 6.96 -23.09
C TYR A 127 -14.20 8.30 -22.39
N SER A 128 -14.47 8.24 -21.08
CA SER A 128 -14.31 9.37 -20.17
C SER A 128 -13.08 9.17 -19.27
N ASP A 129 -12.70 10.17 -18.50
CA ASP A 129 -11.61 10.05 -17.54
C ASP A 129 -11.87 10.81 -16.23
N PHE A 130 -11.13 10.42 -15.20
CA PHE A 130 -11.02 11.09 -13.92
C PHE A 130 -9.54 11.11 -13.55
N CYS A 131 -9.01 12.28 -13.22
CA CYS A 131 -7.61 12.40 -12.82
C CYS A 131 -7.48 13.28 -11.59
N SER A 132 -6.75 12.76 -10.60
CA SER A 132 -6.19 13.54 -9.50
C SER A 132 -4.69 13.70 -9.68
N ASN A 133 -4.10 14.79 -9.18
CA ASN A 133 -2.66 14.83 -8.93
C ASN A 133 -2.28 14.18 -7.58
N GLY A 134 -0.98 14.21 -7.28
CA GLY A 134 -0.42 13.83 -6.01
C GLY A 134 -0.35 14.99 -5.03
N THR A 135 0.80 15.18 -4.40
CA THR A 135 0.99 16.12 -3.29
C THR A 135 2.36 16.79 -3.36
N PRO A 136 2.51 18.05 -2.92
CA PRO A 136 3.80 18.76 -2.95
C PRO A 136 4.79 18.30 -1.86
N GLY A 137 6.06 18.66 -2.00
CA GLY A 137 7.10 18.56 -0.95
C GLY A 137 7.64 17.16 -0.66
N LEU A 138 8.15 16.92 0.55
CA LEU A 138 8.65 15.61 1.01
C LEU A 138 7.54 14.56 1.24
N PHE A 139 6.28 14.99 1.17
CA PHE A 139 5.13 14.12 1.23
C PHE A 139 4.66 13.80 -0.19
N LEU A 140 4.82 12.54 -0.59
CA LEU A 140 4.28 12.05 -1.86
C LEU A 140 2.97 11.32 -1.64
N SER A 141 2.09 11.39 -2.64
CA SER A 141 0.80 10.70 -2.64
C SER A 141 0.93 9.18 -2.59
N GLY A 142 2.12 8.66 -2.84
CA GLY A 142 2.50 7.26 -2.68
C GLY A 142 3.82 6.98 -3.38
N TYR A 143 4.15 5.71 -3.44
CA TYR A 143 5.26 5.13 -4.20
C TYR A 143 4.78 3.91 -4.98
N GLN A 144 5.37 3.67 -6.15
CA GLN A 144 5.24 2.42 -6.90
C GLN A 144 6.42 1.51 -6.52
N ILE A 145 6.16 0.55 -5.63
CA ILE A 145 7.18 -0.25 -4.94
C ILE A 145 7.35 -1.63 -5.59
N GLU A 146 8.60 -2.03 -5.81
CA GLU A 146 8.92 -3.44 -6.03
C GLU A 146 8.97 -4.18 -4.69
N ARG A 147 8.16 -5.23 -4.56
CA ARG A 147 7.92 -5.89 -3.27
C ARG A 147 9.10 -6.71 -2.74
N THR A 148 10.03 -7.13 -3.59
CA THR A 148 11.29 -7.73 -3.13
C THR A 148 12.16 -6.68 -2.42
N ILE A 149 12.09 -5.42 -2.87
CA ILE A 149 12.90 -4.31 -2.34
C ILE A 149 12.25 -3.64 -1.13
N SER A 150 10.92 -3.46 -1.10
CA SER A 150 10.25 -2.93 0.10
C SER A 150 10.42 -3.83 1.32
N GLU A 151 10.26 -5.14 1.14
CA GLU A 151 10.46 -6.10 2.23
C GLU A 151 11.94 -6.19 2.65
N LEU A 152 12.89 -6.02 1.73
CA LEU A 152 14.31 -5.94 2.09
C LEU A 152 14.64 -4.67 2.88
N LEU A 153 14.16 -3.51 2.42
CA LEU A 153 14.27 -2.23 3.12
C LEU A 153 13.72 -2.33 4.54
N PHE A 154 12.51 -2.87 4.69
CA PHE A 154 11.89 -3.00 6.00
C PHE A 154 12.54 -4.09 6.85
N THR A 155 13.11 -5.15 6.27
CA THR A 155 13.94 -6.12 7.00
C THR A 155 15.13 -5.43 7.65
N LEU A 156 15.89 -4.64 6.88
CA LEU A 156 17.08 -3.95 7.36
C LEU A 156 16.72 -2.86 8.38
N LEU A 157 15.63 -2.12 8.15
CA LEU A 157 15.13 -1.14 9.10
C LEU A 157 14.68 -1.79 10.42
N ALA A 158 14.00 -2.93 10.37
CA ALA A 158 13.61 -3.69 11.55
C ALA A 158 14.84 -4.16 12.35
N GLN A 159 15.85 -4.70 11.66
CA GLN A 159 17.13 -5.11 12.26
C GLN A 159 17.87 -3.93 12.93
N ARG A 160 17.92 -2.77 12.27
CA ARG A 160 18.47 -1.53 12.86
C ARG A 160 17.69 -1.08 14.10
N LYS A 161 16.40 -1.41 14.21
CA LYS A 161 15.54 -1.11 15.37
C LYS A 161 15.54 -2.19 16.46
N GLY A 162 16.37 -3.24 16.32
CA GLY A 162 16.50 -4.30 17.31
C GLY A 162 15.52 -5.45 17.19
N VAL A 163 14.73 -5.49 16.11
CA VAL A 163 13.93 -6.67 15.74
C VAL A 163 14.85 -7.70 15.09
N ASN A 164 14.70 -8.98 15.45
CA ASN A 164 15.39 -10.06 14.76
C ASN A 164 14.50 -10.62 13.65
N VAL A 165 14.99 -10.67 12.41
CA VAL A 165 14.26 -11.17 11.24
C VAL A 165 14.98 -12.39 10.68
N TYR A 166 14.32 -13.54 10.68
CA TYR A 166 14.90 -14.82 10.26
C TYR A 166 14.23 -15.32 8.99
N HIS A 167 14.91 -15.16 7.86
CA HIS A 167 14.54 -15.75 6.57
C HIS A 167 14.90 -17.23 6.51
N GLY A 168 14.31 -17.97 5.57
CA GLY A 168 14.52 -19.41 5.38
C GLY A 168 14.01 -20.27 6.54
N ARG A 169 13.09 -19.73 7.36
CA ARG A 169 12.55 -20.36 8.58
C ARG A 169 11.03 -20.39 8.53
N GLN A 170 10.44 -21.49 8.97
CA GLN A 170 8.99 -21.63 8.93
C GLN A 170 8.44 -22.00 10.30
N VAL A 171 7.45 -21.23 10.77
CA VAL A 171 6.63 -21.63 11.92
C VAL A 171 5.85 -22.89 11.57
N ASP A 172 5.97 -23.92 12.40
CA ASP A 172 5.13 -25.10 12.36
C ASP A 172 3.89 -24.86 13.22
N PHE A 173 2.80 -24.46 12.57
CA PHE A 173 1.52 -24.21 13.22
C PHE A 173 0.83 -25.48 13.74
N ASN A 174 1.27 -26.67 13.35
CA ASN A 174 0.73 -27.92 13.89
C ASN A 174 1.46 -28.35 15.16
N ALA A 175 2.79 -28.13 15.21
CA ALA A 175 3.62 -28.47 16.36
C ALA A 175 3.73 -27.34 17.40
N SER A 176 3.24 -26.13 17.11
CA SER A 176 3.26 -25.00 18.05
C SER A 176 2.15 -25.13 19.10
N ALA A 177 2.48 -24.90 20.36
CA ALA A 177 1.51 -24.75 21.44
C ALA A 177 1.27 -23.25 21.68
N ILE A 178 0.08 -22.76 21.32
CA ILE A 178 -0.27 -21.34 21.40
C ILE A 178 -1.32 -21.18 22.50
N ASN A 179 -0.90 -20.60 23.63
CA ASN A 179 -1.72 -20.46 24.84
C ASN A 179 -1.74 -19.00 25.30
N GLY A 180 -2.83 -18.60 25.95
CA GLY A 180 -2.94 -17.29 26.60
C GLY A 180 -2.08 -17.17 27.87
N GLY A 181 -1.84 -15.92 28.28
CA GLY A 181 -0.96 -15.59 29.40
C GLY A 181 0.43 -15.14 28.96
N SER A 182 1.30 -14.79 29.91
CA SER A 182 2.68 -14.36 29.63
C SER A 182 3.63 -15.55 29.52
N GLU A 183 4.44 -15.61 28.46
CA GLU A 183 5.40 -16.69 28.15
C GLU A 183 4.78 -18.11 28.11
N CYS A 184 3.48 -18.23 27.84
CA CYS A 184 2.78 -19.53 27.83
C CYS A 184 2.76 -20.23 26.47
N SER A 185 3.21 -19.56 25.41
CA SER A 185 3.27 -20.15 24.07
C SER A 185 4.67 -20.70 23.77
N LYS A 186 4.71 -21.85 23.10
CA LYS A 186 5.93 -22.47 22.57
C LYS A 186 5.78 -22.60 21.05
N ILE A 187 6.46 -21.72 20.32
CA ILE A 187 6.35 -21.62 18.88
C ILE A 187 7.41 -22.50 18.23
N SER A 188 6.97 -23.57 17.58
CA SER A 188 7.84 -24.53 16.91
C SER A 188 8.28 -24.01 15.55
N ILE A 189 9.58 -24.05 15.28
CA ILE A 189 10.21 -23.63 14.04
C ILE A 189 10.77 -24.87 13.34
N ASN A 190 10.36 -25.09 12.09
CA ASN A 190 10.85 -26.18 11.28
C ASN A 190 12.38 -26.12 11.08
N PRO A 191 13.02 -27.27 10.80
CA PRO A 191 14.39 -27.29 10.34
C PRO A 191 14.60 -26.35 9.14
N GLY A 192 15.75 -25.68 9.13
CA GLY A 192 16.15 -24.79 8.05
C GLY A 192 16.34 -25.56 6.75
N LYS A 193 15.47 -25.30 5.77
CA LYS A 193 15.53 -25.97 4.46
C LYS A 193 16.81 -25.62 3.70
N PHE A 194 17.37 -24.43 3.92
CA PHE A 194 18.44 -23.87 3.09
C PHE A 194 19.80 -23.77 3.81
N ASP A 195 19.84 -23.91 5.13
CA ASP A 195 21.07 -23.75 5.93
C ASP A 195 21.32 -24.92 6.89
N GLY A 196 20.53 -26.00 6.78
CA GLY A 196 20.73 -27.24 7.54
C GLY A 196 20.54 -27.11 9.04
N LYS A 197 19.99 -25.99 9.54
CA LYS A 197 19.78 -25.79 10.98
C LYS A 197 18.64 -26.69 11.49
N PRO A 198 18.75 -27.26 12.70
CA PRO A 198 17.74 -28.16 13.25
C PRO A 198 16.43 -27.42 13.54
N ALA A 199 15.36 -28.20 13.78
CA ALA A 199 14.14 -27.65 14.37
C ALA A 199 14.47 -26.98 15.72
N ASN A 200 13.79 -25.89 16.03
CA ASN A 200 13.94 -25.19 17.30
C ASN A 200 12.57 -24.69 17.78
N SER A 201 12.49 -24.11 18.98
CA SER A 201 11.28 -23.49 19.49
C SER A 201 11.58 -22.19 20.22
N ILE A 202 10.65 -21.25 20.14
CA ILE A 202 10.72 -19.96 20.85
C ILE A 202 9.61 -19.94 21.90
N ASN A 203 9.95 -19.70 23.17
CA ASN A 203 8.95 -19.39 24.19
C ASN A 203 8.53 -17.92 24.04
N SER A 204 7.23 -17.66 24.01
CA SER A 204 6.68 -16.32 23.76
C SER A 204 5.36 -16.06 24.46
N SER A 205 5.01 -14.78 24.60
CA SER A 205 3.71 -14.34 25.12
C SER A 205 2.69 -14.15 24.00
N LEU A 206 3.13 -13.79 22.80
CA LEU A 206 2.25 -13.50 21.67
C LEU A 206 2.81 -14.02 20.35
N LEU A 207 1.97 -14.72 19.58
CA LEU A 207 2.20 -15.03 18.18
C LEU A 207 1.36 -14.12 17.28
N VAL A 208 1.99 -13.41 16.34
CA VAL A 208 1.33 -12.60 15.34
C VAL A 208 1.28 -13.36 14.00
N ASP A 209 0.09 -13.70 13.53
CA ASP A 209 -0.13 -14.32 12.21
C ASP A 209 -0.14 -13.24 11.11
N ALA A 210 1.03 -13.03 10.51
CA ALA A 210 1.24 -12.17 9.35
C ALA A 210 1.44 -12.99 8.06
N THR A 211 0.88 -14.20 7.99
CA THR A 211 1.02 -15.10 6.83
C THR A 211 0.13 -14.69 5.65
N GLY A 212 -0.58 -13.58 5.76
CA GLY A 212 -1.40 -13.01 4.70
C GLY A 212 -2.54 -13.93 4.31
N ARG A 213 -2.85 -14.00 3.01
CA ARG A 213 -3.96 -14.83 2.48
C ARG A 213 -3.90 -16.31 2.81
N PHE A 214 -2.75 -16.82 3.27
CA PHE A 214 -2.61 -18.21 3.68
C PHE A 214 -3.30 -18.50 5.02
N ARG A 215 -3.47 -17.47 5.88
CA ARG A 215 -4.24 -17.54 7.14
C ARG A 215 -3.82 -18.73 8.01
N GLN A 216 -2.53 -19.00 8.13
CA GLN A 216 -2.02 -20.27 8.63
C GLN A 216 -2.49 -20.59 10.06
N LEU A 217 -2.71 -19.58 10.91
CA LEU A 217 -3.31 -19.74 12.23
C LEU A 217 -4.80 -19.38 12.23
N ALA A 218 -5.19 -18.26 11.63
CA ALA A 218 -6.58 -17.81 11.63
C ALA A 218 -7.55 -18.84 11.01
N SER A 219 -7.12 -19.58 9.98
CA SER A 219 -7.92 -20.64 9.34
C SER A 219 -8.20 -21.84 10.24
N LYS A 220 -7.38 -22.06 11.28
CA LYS A 220 -7.61 -23.11 12.29
C LYS A 220 -8.68 -22.73 13.30
N LYS A 221 -9.04 -21.44 13.37
CA LYS A 221 -9.98 -20.89 14.35
C LYS A 221 -11.35 -20.59 13.74
N ALA A 222 -11.39 -20.25 12.45
CA ALA A 222 -12.63 -20.11 11.71
C ALA A 222 -12.46 -20.35 10.20
N PRO A 223 -13.49 -20.94 9.54
CA PRO A 223 -13.50 -21.06 8.08
C PRO A 223 -13.43 -19.67 7.43
N LEU A 224 -12.92 -19.63 6.21
CA LEU A 224 -12.84 -18.42 5.42
C LEU A 224 -14.25 -17.88 5.12
N HIS A 225 -14.53 -16.61 5.43
CA HIS A 225 -15.78 -15.98 5.02
C HIS A 225 -15.66 -15.41 3.61
N ARG A 226 -16.69 -15.68 2.79
CA ARG A 226 -16.89 -15.10 1.46
C ARG A 226 -18.15 -14.25 1.50
N PHE A 227 -18.07 -13.09 0.87
CA PHE A 227 -19.22 -12.20 0.69
C PHE A 227 -20.13 -12.76 -0.40
N GLU A 228 -21.42 -12.43 -0.30
CA GLU A 228 -22.44 -12.86 -1.27
C GLU A 228 -22.19 -12.26 -2.67
N SER A 229 -22.87 -12.83 -3.67
CA SER A 229 -22.80 -12.43 -5.09
C SER A 229 -21.44 -12.74 -5.74
N TRP A 230 -21.03 -11.98 -6.76
CA TRP A 230 -19.78 -12.19 -7.50
C TRP A 230 -18.54 -11.87 -6.66
N ASN A 231 -17.43 -12.53 -7.01
CA ASN A 231 -16.08 -12.22 -6.55
C ASN A 231 -15.23 -11.75 -7.73
N TYR A 232 -13.93 -11.69 -7.57
CA TYR A 232 -13.00 -11.16 -8.56
C TYR A 232 -11.87 -12.14 -8.81
N ASP A 233 -11.43 -12.19 -10.06
CA ASP A 233 -10.22 -12.85 -10.51
C ASP A 233 -9.25 -11.79 -11.02
N SER A 234 -7.96 -12.08 -10.94
CA SER A 234 -6.92 -11.21 -11.49
C SER A 234 -5.86 -12.01 -12.23
N PHE A 235 -5.38 -11.44 -13.33
CA PHE A 235 -4.33 -12.00 -14.17
C PHE A 235 -3.48 -10.88 -14.75
N TRP A 236 -2.15 -11.07 -14.74
CA TRP A 236 -1.20 -9.98 -14.99
C TRP A 236 0.15 -10.47 -15.49
N GLY A 237 0.92 -9.52 -16.01
CA GLY A 237 2.31 -9.69 -16.45
C GLY A 237 3.09 -8.39 -16.27
N TYR A 238 4.37 -8.43 -16.62
CA TYR A 238 5.25 -7.27 -16.61
C TYR A 238 5.69 -6.97 -18.03
N VAL A 239 5.66 -5.69 -18.39
CA VAL A 239 6.05 -5.21 -19.71
C VAL A 239 7.12 -4.13 -19.60
N THR A 240 7.70 -3.72 -20.71
CA THR A 240 8.65 -2.60 -20.75
C THR A 240 8.02 -1.30 -20.26
N ALA A 241 8.83 -0.31 -19.92
CA ALA A 241 8.35 1.03 -19.57
C ALA A 241 8.92 2.01 -20.60
N PRO A 242 8.10 2.49 -21.57
CA PRO A 242 8.59 3.43 -22.56
C PRO A 242 9.02 4.75 -21.89
N ALA A 243 10.12 5.33 -22.39
CA ALA A 243 10.57 6.64 -21.96
C ALA A 243 9.69 7.75 -22.57
N ASP A 244 9.27 7.57 -23.81
CA ASP A 244 8.33 8.42 -24.53
C ASP A 244 6.90 7.86 -24.38
N GLU A 245 6.06 8.58 -23.67
CA GLU A 245 4.67 8.22 -23.41
C GLU A 245 3.69 8.94 -24.38
N SER A 246 4.19 9.69 -25.37
CA SER A 246 3.35 10.50 -26.27
C SER A 246 2.46 9.69 -27.23
N ASN A 247 2.81 8.42 -27.47
CA ASN A 247 2.03 7.50 -28.31
C ASN A 247 0.93 6.75 -27.54
N ILE A 248 0.78 6.98 -26.24
CA ILE A 248 -0.28 6.36 -25.45
C ILE A 248 -1.64 6.96 -25.87
N PRO A 249 -2.65 6.14 -26.26
CA PRO A 249 -3.90 6.61 -26.86
C PRO A 249 -4.92 7.12 -25.83
N LEU A 250 -4.46 7.83 -24.80
CA LEU A 250 -5.26 8.34 -23.71
C LEU A 250 -4.94 9.81 -23.48
N ARG A 251 -5.97 10.67 -23.51
CA ARG A 251 -5.80 12.11 -23.33
C ARG A 251 -5.17 12.40 -21.98
N HIS A 252 -4.17 13.29 -22.00
CA HIS A 252 -3.45 13.74 -20.81
C HIS A 252 -2.91 12.59 -19.93
N TYR A 253 -2.47 11.49 -20.56
CA TYR A 253 -1.84 10.37 -19.87
C TYR A 253 -0.51 10.78 -19.25
N GLU A 254 -0.29 10.36 -18.00
CA GLU A 254 0.96 10.52 -17.28
C GLU A 254 1.28 9.17 -16.59
N GLY A 255 2.44 8.59 -16.90
CA GLY A 255 2.82 7.24 -16.47
C GLY A 255 3.20 7.09 -14.98
N ASP A 256 3.31 8.18 -14.23
CA ASP A 256 3.51 8.17 -12.78
C ASP A 256 2.22 8.20 -11.95
N HIS A 257 1.05 8.28 -12.57
CA HIS A 257 -0.17 7.88 -11.86
C HIS A 257 -0.18 6.38 -11.61
N THR A 258 -0.97 5.96 -10.63
CA THR A 258 -1.62 4.65 -10.80
C THR A 258 -2.74 4.82 -11.81
N ASN A 259 -2.55 4.29 -13.01
CA ASN A 259 -3.52 4.38 -14.10
C ASN A 259 -4.48 3.19 -14.06
N HIS A 260 -5.76 3.45 -14.30
CA HIS A 260 -6.85 2.47 -14.24
C HIS A 260 -7.64 2.51 -15.55
N LEU A 261 -7.64 1.42 -16.32
CA LEU A 261 -8.49 1.26 -17.50
C LEU A 261 -9.76 0.51 -17.06
N CYS A 262 -10.85 1.22 -16.86
CA CYS A 262 -12.10 0.74 -16.27
C CYS A 262 -13.13 0.40 -17.34
N PHE A 263 -13.88 -0.69 -17.15
CA PHE A 263 -14.89 -1.17 -18.09
C PHE A 263 -15.91 -2.06 -17.34
N PRO A 264 -17.05 -2.47 -17.94
CA PRO A 264 -18.14 -3.13 -17.20
C PRO A 264 -17.75 -4.39 -16.40
N GLU A 265 -16.83 -5.20 -16.91
CA GLU A 265 -16.36 -6.44 -16.29
C GLU A 265 -15.36 -6.19 -15.15
N GLY A 266 -14.75 -5.01 -15.07
CA GLY A 266 -13.76 -4.67 -14.06
C GLY A 266 -12.81 -3.57 -14.52
N TRP A 267 -11.51 -3.77 -14.32
CA TRP A 267 -10.51 -2.78 -14.70
C TRP A 267 -9.12 -3.40 -14.88
N ALA A 268 -8.21 -2.68 -15.54
CA ALA A 268 -6.79 -2.97 -15.57
C ALA A 268 -5.98 -1.90 -14.83
N TRP A 269 -5.01 -2.31 -14.02
CA TRP A 269 -4.00 -1.41 -13.48
C TRP A 269 -2.84 -1.26 -14.45
N VAL A 270 -2.22 -0.08 -14.44
CA VAL A 270 -0.94 0.20 -15.10
C VAL A 270 -0.07 0.96 -14.10
N ILE A 271 1.05 0.35 -13.70
CA ILE A 271 1.95 0.87 -12.67
C ILE A 271 3.39 0.85 -13.21
N LYS A 272 3.98 2.02 -13.44
CA LYS A 272 5.40 2.16 -13.81
C LYS A 272 6.27 2.14 -12.55
N LEU A 273 7.25 1.25 -12.50
CA LEU A 273 8.13 1.08 -11.34
C LEU A 273 9.54 0.61 -11.76
N PRO A 274 10.59 0.95 -10.99
CA PRO A 274 11.89 0.34 -11.18
C PRO A 274 11.88 -1.10 -10.66
N SER A 275 12.67 -1.95 -11.31
CA SER A 275 12.96 -3.31 -10.86
C SER A 275 14.47 -3.51 -10.72
N TRP A 276 14.82 -4.16 -9.62
CA TRP A 276 16.19 -4.50 -9.22
C TRP A 276 16.48 -6.00 -9.40
N GLU A 277 15.58 -6.73 -10.05
CA GLU A 277 15.71 -8.17 -10.30
C GLU A 277 17.01 -8.51 -11.04
N GLY A 278 17.61 -9.63 -10.65
CA GLY A 278 18.94 -10.05 -11.08
C GLY A 278 20.08 -9.55 -10.20
N SER A 279 19.81 -8.68 -9.22
CA SER A 279 20.81 -8.24 -8.24
C SER A 279 21.04 -9.26 -7.12
N SER A 280 22.27 -9.34 -6.60
CA SER A 280 22.57 -10.17 -5.44
C SER A 280 21.92 -9.60 -4.17
N THR A 281 21.45 -10.47 -3.27
CA THR A 281 20.84 -10.02 -2.01
C THR A 281 21.83 -9.26 -1.13
N ALA A 282 23.09 -9.72 -1.08
CA ALA A 282 24.14 -9.06 -0.28
C ALA A 282 24.44 -7.64 -0.79
N SER A 283 24.58 -7.46 -2.10
CA SER A 283 24.79 -6.14 -2.71
C SER A 283 23.60 -5.19 -2.47
N LEU A 284 22.37 -5.70 -2.57
CA LEU A 284 21.17 -4.92 -2.26
C LEU A 284 21.14 -4.51 -0.78
N MET A 285 21.61 -5.38 0.13
CA MET A 285 21.71 -5.03 1.55
C MET A 285 22.70 -3.88 1.78
N ASP A 286 23.84 -3.88 1.09
CA ASP A 286 24.83 -2.80 1.17
C ASP A 286 24.27 -1.47 0.65
N MET A 287 23.65 -1.49 -0.53
CA MET A 287 23.04 -0.30 -1.13
C MET A 287 21.94 0.30 -0.25
N ILE A 288 21.03 -0.53 0.26
CA ILE A 288 19.95 -0.07 1.12
C ILE A 288 20.50 0.42 2.47
N SER A 289 21.49 -0.27 3.03
CA SER A 289 22.13 0.18 4.28
C SER A 289 22.81 1.54 4.10
N TYR A 290 23.45 1.78 2.95
CA TYR A 290 24.00 3.07 2.60
C TYR A 290 22.92 4.16 2.53
N LEU A 291 21.77 3.88 1.88
CA LEU A 291 20.65 4.83 1.84
C LEU A 291 20.07 5.12 3.23
N LEU A 292 19.98 4.10 4.11
CA LEU A 292 19.57 4.29 5.51
C LEU A 292 20.56 5.16 6.29
N ASP A 293 21.87 4.96 6.09
CA ASP A 293 22.91 5.81 6.69
C ASP A 293 22.81 7.26 6.16
N CYS A 294 22.52 7.45 4.87
CA CYS A 294 22.28 8.77 4.30
C CYS A 294 21.01 9.43 4.86
N ALA A 295 19.95 8.66 5.09
CA ALA A 295 18.72 9.15 5.71
C ALA A 295 18.95 9.62 7.16
N GLU A 296 19.70 8.83 7.93
CA GLU A 296 20.10 9.20 9.29
C GLU A 296 20.99 10.46 9.31
N ALA A 297 21.89 10.61 8.33
CA ALA A 297 22.73 11.80 8.17
C ALA A 297 21.98 13.02 7.59
N GLY A 298 20.77 12.83 7.05
CA GLY A 298 19.97 13.89 6.44
C GLY A 298 20.57 14.43 5.14
N ILE A 299 21.12 13.56 4.29
CA ILE A 299 21.73 13.96 3.02
C ILE A 299 20.68 14.54 2.07
N PRO A 300 20.87 15.79 1.56
CA PRO A 300 19.94 16.38 0.61
C PRO A 300 19.80 15.58 -0.69
N GLY A 301 18.62 15.64 -1.31
CA GLY A 301 18.29 14.92 -2.54
C GLY A 301 19.31 15.10 -3.66
N ASP A 302 19.75 16.31 -3.98
CA ASP A 302 20.71 16.54 -5.07
C ASP A 302 22.13 16.02 -4.77
N GLN A 303 22.44 15.74 -3.50
CA GLN A 303 23.73 15.20 -3.06
C GLN A 303 23.72 13.67 -2.96
N LEU A 304 22.56 13.03 -3.02
CA LEU A 304 22.44 11.57 -3.06
C LEU A 304 22.79 11.05 -4.46
N PRO A 305 23.49 9.90 -4.56
CA PRO A 305 23.62 9.20 -5.82
C PRO A 305 22.24 8.89 -6.43
N SER A 306 22.19 8.92 -7.75
CA SER A 306 21.03 8.48 -8.52
C SER A 306 20.89 6.95 -8.50
N SER A 307 19.73 6.43 -8.87
CA SER A 307 19.46 4.98 -8.90
C SER A 307 20.45 4.22 -9.79
N GLN A 308 20.80 4.77 -10.96
CA GLN A 308 21.79 4.20 -11.86
C GLN A 308 23.23 4.30 -11.31
N GLU A 309 23.54 5.32 -10.51
CA GLU A 309 24.81 5.41 -9.80
C GLU A 309 24.91 4.39 -8.68
N LEU A 310 23.85 4.22 -7.88
CA LEU A 310 23.78 3.18 -6.86
C LEU A 310 23.95 1.79 -7.48
N ALA A 311 23.31 1.55 -8.62
CA ALA A 311 23.48 0.29 -9.34
C ALA A 311 24.93 0.03 -9.74
N ARG A 312 25.66 1.06 -10.20
CA ARG A 312 27.10 0.95 -10.51
C ARG A 312 27.96 0.79 -9.24
N MET A 313 27.66 1.54 -8.20
CA MET A 313 28.41 1.53 -6.94
C MET A 313 28.37 0.16 -6.27
N PHE A 314 27.24 -0.53 -6.30
CA PHE A 314 27.01 -1.79 -5.58
C PHE A 314 26.89 -3.03 -6.49
N ASP A 315 27.21 -2.92 -7.78
CA ASP A 315 27.09 -4.00 -8.78
C ASP A 315 25.68 -4.62 -8.83
N LEU A 316 24.69 -3.76 -9.08
CA LEU A 316 23.27 -4.14 -9.17
C LEU A 316 22.76 -4.09 -10.61
N LYS A 317 21.65 -4.78 -10.84
CA LYS A 317 20.81 -4.63 -12.02
C LYS A 317 19.70 -3.64 -11.71
N PHE A 318 19.38 -2.81 -12.68
CA PHE A 318 18.33 -1.80 -12.57
C PHE A 318 17.68 -1.62 -13.94
N LYS A 319 16.34 -1.64 -13.99
CA LYS A 319 15.56 -1.33 -15.19
C LYS A 319 14.19 -0.80 -14.82
N TRP A 320 13.57 -0.05 -15.71
CA TRP A 320 12.15 0.33 -15.58
C TRP A 320 11.26 -0.74 -16.20
N VAL A 321 10.16 -1.06 -15.51
CA VAL A 321 9.12 -1.98 -15.99
C VAL A 321 7.74 -1.36 -15.74
N THR A 322 6.73 -1.89 -16.41
CA THR A 322 5.33 -1.57 -16.14
C THR A 322 4.62 -2.83 -15.71
N SER A 323 4.02 -2.82 -14.52
CA SER A 323 3.09 -3.85 -14.06
C SER A 323 1.72 -3.57 -14.68
N ILE A 324 1.21 -4.51 -15.48
CA ILE A 324 -0.12 -4.42 -16.08
C ILE A 324 -0.91 -5.67 -15.75
N GLY A 325 -2.11 -5.48 -15.23
CA GLY A 325 -2.98 -6.60 -14.92
C GLY A 325 -4.42 -6.24 -14.82
N PHE A 326 -5.25 -7.25 -15.04
CA PHE A 326 -6.70 -7.14 -14.97
C PHE A 326 -7.19 -7.61 -13.61
N ALA A 327 -8.21 -6.95 -13.08
CA ALA A 327 -9.02 -7.39 -11.96
C ALA A 327 -10.49 -7.31 -12.40
N VAL A 328 -11.08 -8.48 -12.66
CA VAL A 328 -12.40 -8.60 -13.29
C VAL A 328 -13.32 -9.47 -12.45
N ARG A 329 -14.62 -9.25 -12.57
CA ARG A 329 -15.62 -10.07 -11.88
C ARG A 329 -15.50 -11.53 -12.33
N ASN A 330 -15.76 -12.46 -11.43
CA ASN A 330 -15.68 -13.89 -11.71
C ASN A 330 -16.96 -14.47 -12.33
N ASP A 331 -17.98 -13.64 -12.57
CA ASP A 331 -19.19 -13.96 -13.32
C ASP A 331 -19.09 -13.57 -14.82
N VAL A 332 -17.91 -13.12 -15.26
CA VAL A 332 -17.58 -12.95 -16.69
C VAL A 332 -17.67 -14.29 -17.42
N LYS A 333 -18.43 -14.31 -18.53
CA LYS A 333 -18.47 -15.45 -19.45
C LYS A 333 -17.30 -15.37 -20.43
N TYR A 334 -16.50 -16.42 -20.47
CA TYR A 334 -15.40 -16.58 -21.43
C TYR A 334 -15.80 -17.57 -22.53
N PRO A 335 -15.27 -17.43 -23.76
CA PRO A 335 -15.39 -18.47 -24.78
C PRO A 335 -14.87 -19.82 -24.28
N GLU A 336 -15.48 -20.92 -24.72
CA GLU A 336 -15.03 -22.27 -24.34
C GLU A 336 -13.62 -22.57 -24.84
N ASP A 337 -13.33 -22.19 -26.10
CA ASP A 337 -11.99 -22.25 -26.67
C ASP A 337 -11.31 -20.88 -26.60
N MET A 338 -10.25 -20.81 -25.79
CA MET A 338 -9.38 -19.64 -25.67
C MET A 338 -7.97 -19.90 -26.20
N SER A 339 -7.74 -20.97 -26.96
CA SER A 339 -6.41 -21.37 -27.45
C SER A 339 -5.75 -20.32 -28.35
N ALA A 340 -6.55 -19.53 -29.07
CA ALA A 340 -6.07 -18.41 -29.90
C ALA A 340 -5.37 -17.29 -29.11
N TYR A 341 -5.60 -17.21 -27.78
CA TYR A 341 -5.08 -16.13 -26.92
C TYR A 341 -3.83 -16.54 -26.13
N GLY A 342 -3.34 -17.77 -26.29
CA GLY A 342 -2.12 -18.23 -25.63
C GLY A 342 -2.19 -19.67 -25.13
N THR A 343 -1.20 -20.06 -24.36
CA THR A 343 -1.00 -21.44 -23.89
C THR A 343 -1.38 -21.64 -22.43
N ARG A 344 -1.34 -20.58 -21.62
CA ARG A 344 -1.65 -20.60 -20.18
C ARG A 344 -2.95 -19.87 -19.88
N GLU A 345 -3.68 -20.25 -18.83
CA GLU A 345 -4.95 -19.59 -18.48
C GLU A 345 -4.80 -18.07 -18.27
N ALA A 346 -3.77 -17.66 -17.53
CA ALA A 346 -3.48 -16.26 -17.25
C ALA A 346 -3.27 -15.45 -18.53
N GLU A 347 -2.38 -15.94 -19.40
CA GLU A 347 -2.07 -15.37 -20.72
C GLU A 347 -3.32 -15.26 -21.60
N ARG A 348 -4.10 -16.35 -21.68
CA ARG A 348 -5.33 -16.40 -22.48
C ARG A 348 -6.34 -15.36 -22.04
N LYS A 349 -6.59 -15.25 -20.73
CA LYS A 349 -7.54 -14.27 -20.17
C LYS A 349 -7.04 -12.83 -20.35
N PHE A 350 -5.74 -12.60 -20.13
CA PHE A 350 -5.12 -11.30 -20.36
C PHE A 350 -5.28 -10.86 -21.81
N ASN A 351 -4.82 -11.67 -22.76
CA ASN A 351 -4.86 -11.37 -24.18
C ASN A 351 -6.30 -11.29 -24.71
N TYR A 352 -7.24 -12.07 -24.16
CA TYR A 352 -8.66 -11.92 -24.47
C TYR A 352 -9.18 -10.52 -24.13
N PHE A 353 -8.91 -10.01 -22.93
CA PHE A 353 -9.32 -8.65 -22.56
C PHE A 353 -8.61 -7.56 -23.36
N VAL A 354 -7.33 -7.76 -23.69
CA VAL A 354 -6.60 -6.85 -24.59
C VAL A 354 -7.28 -6.77 -25.96
N GLN A 355 -7.68 -7.90 -26.55
CA GLN A 355 -8.35 -7.90 -27.86
C GLN A 355 -9.82 -7.45 -27.81
N LYS A 356 -10.46 -7.48 -26.63
CA LYS A 356 -11.86 -7.14 -26.46
C LYS A 356 -12.16 -5.64 -26.53
N TYR A 357 -11.19 -4.78 -26.18
CA TYR A 357 -11.35 -3.32 -26.17
C TYR A 357 -10.33 -2.66 -27.10
N GLU A 358 -10.79 -1.87 -28.06
CA GLU A 358 -9.92 -1.22 -29.06
C GLU A 358 -8.87 -0.31 -28.40
N ILE A 359 -9.27 0.50 -27.42
CA ILE A 359 -8.36 1.38 -26.67
C ILE A 359 -7.30 0.58 -25.91
N ILE A 360 -7.66 -0.55 -25.28
CA ILE A 360 -6.69 -1.39 -24.58
C ILE A 360 -5.73 -2.04 -25.57
N LYS A 361 -6.24 -2.51 -26.71
CA LYS A 361 -5.42 -3.10 -27.76
C LYS A 361 -4.38 -2.11 -28.28
N GLU A 362 -4.80 -0.89 -28.60
CA GLU A 362 -3.92 0.21 -29.04
C GLU A 362 -2.96 0.63 -27.92
N PHE A 363 -3.44 0.73 -26.69
CA PHE A 363 -2.61 1.02 -25.52
C PHE A 363 -1.46 0.01 -25.40
N MET A 364 -1.77 -1.28 -25.51
CA MET A 364 -0.81 -2.37 -25.35
C MET A 364 0.24 -2.44 -26.48
N THR A 365 0.07 -1.76 -27.63
CA THR A 365 1.13 -1.74 -28.67
C THR A 365 2.36 -0.92 -28.27
N ASN A 366 2.27 -0.15 -27.18
CA ASN A 366 3.36 0.66 -26.64
C ASN A 366 4.30 -0.11 -25.70
N PHE A 367 4.06 -1.40 -25.50
CA PHE A 367 4.71 -2.21 -24.48
C PHE A 367 5.15 -3.57 -25.01
N ASP A 368 6.34 -4.01 -24.61
CA ASP A 368 6.84 -5.36 -24.89
C ASP A 368 6.76 -6.23 -23.63
N LEU A 369 6.27 -7.46 -23.76
CA LEU A 369 6.21 -8.43 -22.67
C LEU A 369 7.62 -8.78 -22.15
N ILE A 370 7.81 -8.75 -20.83
CA ILE A 370 9.02 -9.20 -20.18
C ILE A 370 8.84 -10.65 -19.71
N GLU A 371 9.58 -11.55 -20.35
CA GLU A 371 9.59 -12.97 -19.99
C GLU A 371 10.26 -13.20 -18.62
N ASN A 372 9.57 -13.92 -17.73
CA ASN A 372 10.13 -14.45 -16.48
C ASN A 372 10.88 -13.43 -15.61
N LEU A 373 10.35 -12.20 -15.47
CA LEU A 373 11.00 -11.11 -14.71
C LEU A 373 11.46 -11.55 -13.31
N TYR A 374 10.63 -12.31 -12.59
CA TYR A 374 10.89 -12.80 -11.23
C TYR A 374 11.30 -14.28 -11.21
N GLY A 375 11.91 -14.78 -12.29
CA GLY A 375 12.38 -16.17 -12.45
C GLY A 375 11.42 -17.07 -13.23
N PRO A 376 11.77 -18.36 -13.43
CA PRO A 376 10.99 -19.26 -14.29
C PRO A 376 9.52 -19.39 -13.88
N GLY A 377 8.61 -19.29 -14.86
CA GLY A 377 7.17 -19.40 -14.65
C GLY A 377 6.48 -18.10 -14.25
N THR A 378 7.19 -16.96 -14.32
CA THR A 378 6.68 -15.65 -13.84
C THR A 378 6.32 -14.67 -14.94
N THR A 379 6.32 -15.08 -16.21
CA THR A 379 5.80 -14.23 -17.30
C THR A 379 4.33 -13.84 -17.07
N TRP A 380 3.53 -14.80 -16.60
CA TRP A 380 2.09 -14.64 -16.40
C TRP A 380 1.66 -15.17 -15.05
N TYR A 381 0.77 -14.44 -14.40
CA TYR A 381 0.20 -14.79 -13.11
C TYR A 381 -1.31 -14.78 -13.16
N ILE A 382 -1.93 -15.60 -12.32
CA ILE A 382 -3.38 -15.58 -12.09
C ILE A 382 -3.69 -15.85 -10.62
N ARG A 383 -4.70 -15.15 -10.09
CA ARG A 383 -5.29 -15.41 -8.77
C ARG A 383 -6.80 -15.27 -8.87
N LYS A 384 -7.52 -16.25 -8.33
CA LYS A 384 -8.97 -16.31 -8.40
C LYS A 384 -9.62 -16.09 -7.04
N SER A 385 -10.85 -15.60 -7.04
CA SER A 385 -11.65 -15.36 -5.84
C SER A 385 -10.89 -14.54 -4.79
N LEU A 386 -10.58 -13.30 -5.15
CA LEU A 386 -9.76 -12.39 -4.36
C LEU A 386 -10.35 -12.04 -2.99
N THR A 387 -11.64 -11.70 -2.91
CA THR A 387 -12.25 -11.12 -1.70
C THR A 387 -12.54 -12.17 -0.64
N TYR A 388 -12.05 -11.98 0.59
CA TYR A 388 -12.36 -12.82 1.75
C TYR A 388 -12.17 -12.09 3.08
N GLN A 389 -12.71 -12.66 4.16
CA GLN A 389 -12.47 -12.20 5.54
C GLN A 389 -12.16 -13.39 6.46
N SER A 390 -11.31 -13.16 7.47
CA SER A 390 -11.16 -14.04 8.63
C SER A 390 -12.19 -13.66 9.70
N PRO A 391 -13.12 -14.57 10.08
CA PRO A 391 -14.09 -14.28 11.13
C PRO A 391 -13.47 -14.10 12.52
N VAL A 392 -12.34 -14.77 12.77
CA VAL A 392 -11.58 -14.69 14.02
C VAL A 392 -10.17 -14.19 13.71
N VAL A 393 -9.78 -13.09 14.35
CA VAL A 393 -8.49 -12.41 14.12
C VAL A 393 -7.64 -12.29 15.39
N SER A 394 -8.14 -12.71 16.55
CA SER A 394 -7.35 -12.85 17.75
C SER A 394 -7.89 -13.95 18.66
N GLY A 395 -7.09 -14.33 19.64
CA GLY A 395 -7.48 -15.25 20.70
C GLY A 395 -6.36 -15.44 21.72
N PRO A 396 -6.49 -16.40 22.65
CA PRO A 396 -5.48 -16.64 23.67
C PRO A 396 -4.10 -16.88 23.06
N GLY A 397 -3.15 -15.96 23.31
CA GLY A 397 -1.76 -16.04 22.85
C GLY A 397 -1.49 -15.63 21.40
N TRP A 398 -2.48 -15.14 20.65
CA TRP A 398 -2.26 -14.75 19.25
C TRP A 398 -3.18 -13.64 18.72
N LEU A 399 -2.72 -12.97 17.66
CA LEU A 399 -3.53 -12.09 16.81
C LEU A 399 -3.09 -12.20 15.34
N ALA A 400 -3.94 -11.79 14.41
CA ALA A 400 -3.69 -11.71 12.97
C ALA A 400 -3.53 -10.27 12.53
N ILE A 401 -2.79 -10.00 11.45
CA ILE A 401 -2.68 -8.67 10.84
C ILE A 401 -2.68 -8.75 9.30
N GLY A 402 -2.93 -7.61 8.65
CA GLY A 402 -2.86 -7.47 7.19
C GLY A 402 -3.84 -8.39 6.45
N ASP A 403 -3.38 -8.97 5.34
CA ASP A 403 -4.15 -9.92 4.53
C ASP A 403 -4.63 -11.16 5.32
N THR A 404 -4.05 -11.47 6.49
CA THR A 404 -4.57 -12.53 7.36
C THR A 404 -5.97 -12.17 7.87
N CYS A 405 -6.26 -10.90 8.13
CA CYS A 405 -7.57 -10.42 8.57
C CYS A 405 -8.61 -10.46 7.43
N GLY A 406 -8.17 -10.18 6.21
CA GLY A 406 -9.00 -10.22 5.01
C GLY A 406 -8.40 -9.40 3.88
N PHE A 407 -8.95 -9.54 2.69
CA PHE A 407 -8.58 -8.79 1.50
C PHE A 407 -9.81 -8.59 0.61
N THR A 408 -9.82 -7.53 -0.20
CA THR A 408 -10.90 -7.23 -1.13
C THR A 408 -10.40 -7.27 -2.58
N ASN A 409 -9.78 -6.19 -3.04
CA ASN A 409 -9.40 -5.98 -4.43
C ASN A 409 -8.15 -5.08 -4.51
N PRO A 410 -7.38 -5.14 -5.61
CA PRO A 410 -6.30 -4.18 -5.85
C PRO A 410 -6.76 -2.71 -5.99
N LEU A 411 -8.04 -2.46 -6.31
CA LEU A 411 -8.56 -1.12 -6.60
C LEU A 411 -8.41 -0.20 -5.39
N HIS A 412 -7.84 1.00 -5.60
CA HIS A 412 -7.46 1.94 -4.53
C HIS A 412 -6.46 1.38 -3.50
N SER A 413 -5.73 0.31 -3.82
CA SER A 413 -4.61 -0.21 -3.02
C SER A 413 -4.87 -0.46 -1.52
N PRO A 414 -6.06 -0.92 -1.07
CA PRO A 414 -6.36 -1.09 0.35
C PRO A 414 -5.50 -2.18 1.00
N GLY A 415 -5.03 -3.16 0.22
CA GLY A 415 -4.25 -4.31 0.72
C GLY A 415 -2.93 -3.95 1.39
N ILE A 416 -2.34 -2.79 1.08
CA ILE A 416 -1.21 -2.24 1.85
C ILE A 416 -1.72 -1.12 2.74
N THR A 417 -2.27 -0.06 2.16
CA THR A 417 -2.44 1.19 2.90
C THR A 417 -3.62 1.16 3.87
N ALA A 418 -4.77 0.58 3.50
CA ALA A 418 -5.85 0.45 4.47
C ALA A 418 -5.52 -0.64 5.49
N ALA A 419 -4.98 -1.78 5.04
CA ALA A 419 -4.66 -2.92 5.88
C ALA A 419 -3.53 -2.65 6.89
N MET A 420 -2.62 -1.70 6.63
CA MET A 420 -1.55 -1.37 7.59
C MET A 420 -2.08 -0.81 8.91
N SER A 421 -3.30 -0.25 8.93
CA SER A 421 -3.99 0.14 10.17
C SER A 421 -4.14 -1.04 11.14
N THR A 422 -4.35 -2.26 10.61
CA THR A 422 -4.40 -3.48 11.44
C THR A 422 -3.02 -3.79 12.04
N SER A 423 -1.95 -3.55 11.29
CA SER A 423 -0.57 -3.82 11.69
C SER A 423 -0.08 -2.82 12.74
N THR A 424 -0.32 -1.52 12.52
CA THR A 424 0.10 -0.46 13.46
C THR A 424 -0.75 -0.46 14.73
N TYR A 425 -2.07 -0.65 14.61
CA TYR A 425 -2.94 -0.70 15.79
C TYR A 425 -2.62 -1.90 16.69
N ALA A 426 -2.43 -3.09 16.10
CA ALA A 426 -2.01 -4.27 16.86
C ALA A 426 -0.64 -4.09 17.53
N ALA A 427 0.30 -3.40 16.86
CA ALA A 427 1.63 -3.13 17.41
C ALA A 427 1.57 -2.26 18.68
N GLU A 428 0.78 -1.19 18.69
CA GLU A 428 0.60 -0.35 19.88
C GLU A 428 -0.14 -1.09 21.01
N LEU A 429 -1.22 -1.81 20.68
CA LEU A 429 -1.97 -2.58 21.67
C LEU A 429 -1.15 -3.71 22.29
N THR A 430 -0.18 -4.26 21.56
CA THR A 430 0.70 -5.31 22.10
C THR A 430 1.55 -4.81 23.27
N HIS A 431 2.09 -3.58 23.19
CA HIS A 431 2.80 -2.97 24.32
C HIS A 431 1.90 -2.84 25.54
N LYS A 432 0.68 -2.34 25.35
CA LYS A 432 -0.29 -2.17 26.42
C LYS A 432 -0.69 -3.52 27.03
N ALA A 433 -1.01 -4.50 26.20
CA ALA A 433 -1.46 -5.82 26.60
C ALA A 433 -0.38 -6.57 27.38
N LEU A 434 0.85 -6.63 26.85
CA LEU A 434 1.95 -7.34 27.51
C LEU A 434 2.48 -6.58 28.73
N GLY A 435 2.46 -5.25 28.73
CA GLY A 435 2.80 -4.45 29.90
C GLY A 435 1.84 -4.67 31.07
N GLN A 436 0.54 -4.75 30.81
CA GLN A 436 -0.46 -5.07 31.83
C GLN A 436 -0.38 -6.54 32.27
N ALA A 437 -0.21 -7.48 31.33
CA ALA A 437 -0.10 -8.90 31.65
C ALA A 437 1.04 -9.21 32.63
N LYS A 438 2.15 -8.46 32.59
CA LYS A 438 3.31 -8.63 33.47
C LYS A 438 3.03 -8.34 34.95
N ILE A 439 1.96 -7.59 35.26
CA ILE A 439 1.61 -7.23 36.65
C ILE A 439 0.41 -8.02 37.21
N GLU A 440 -0.15 -8.93 36.42
CA GLU A 440 -1.27 -9.77 36.85
C GLU A 440 -0.79 -10.92 37.75
N ALA A 441 -1.68 -11.41 38.63
CA ALA A 441 -1.34 -12.39 39.66
C ALA A 441 -0.97 -13.78 39.12
N ASP A 442 -1.54 -14.16 37.98
CA ASP A 442 -1.36 -15.46 37.35
C ASP A 442 -1.58 -15.40 35.82
N HIS A 443 -1.31 -16.51 35.13
CA HIS A 443 -1.41 -16.59 33.67
C HIS A 443 -2.84 -16.44 33.15
N GLU A 444 -3.87 -16.82 33.92
CA GLU A 444 -5.26 -16.66 33.50
C GLU A 444 -5.71 -15.20 33.64
N ALA A 445 -5.31 -14.51 34.71
CA ALA A 445 -5.51 -13.08 34.87
C ALA A 445 -4.80 -12.29 33.76
N ALA A 446 -3.56 -12.68 33.43
CA ALA A 446 -2.83 -12.15 32.29
C ALA A 446 -3.58 -12.35 30.96
N GLU A 447 -4.10 -13.55 30.70
CA GLU A 447 -4.90 -13.84 29.49
C GLU A 447 -6.16 -12.95 29.42
N ARG A 448 -6.91 -12.83 30.52
CA ARG A 448 -8.10 -11.97 30.59
C ARG A 448 -7.75 -10.51 30.35
N SER A 449 -6.64 -10.04 30.91
CA SER A 449 -6.13 -8.67 30.76
C SER A 449 -5.74 -8.38 29.31
N ILE A 450 -4.98 -9.28 28.66
CA ILE A 450 -4.62 -9.18 27.24
C ILE A 450 -5.87 -9.14 26.36
N ARG A 451 -6.80 -10.08 26.56
CA ARG A 451 -8.03 -10.16 25.76
C ARG A 451 -8.90 -8.91 25.90
N ARG A 452 -9.02 -8.36 27.11
CA ARG A 452 -9.73 -7.08 27.32
C ARG A 452 -9.07 -5.93 26.58
N THR A 453 -7.74 -5.89 26.56
CA THR A 453 -6.99 -4.83 25.87
C THR A 453 -7.05 -4.97 24.35
N LEU A 454 -7.14 -6.18 23.81
CA LEU A 454 -7.28 -6.44 22.38
C LEU A 454 -8.73 -6.38 21.86
N ALA A 455 -9.76 -6.35 22.72
CA ALA A 455 -11.15 -6.35 22.26
C ALA A 455 -11.50 -5.26 21.22
N PRO A 456 -11.04 -4.00 21.36
CA PRO A 456 -11.28 -2.97 20.33
C PRO A 456 -10.65 -3.30 18.96
N TYR A 457 -9.57 -4.08 18.94
CA TYR A 457 -8.93 -4.53 17.71
C TYR A 457 -9.82 -5.49 16.92
N ASP A 458 -10.45 -6.45 17.61
CA ASP A 458 -11.35 -7.41 16.98
C ASP A 458 -12.53 -6.69 16.32
N ASP A 459 -13.09 -5.69 17.00
CA ASP A 459 -14.21 -4.89 16.49
C ASP A 459 -13.82 -4.03 15.30
N PHE A 460 -12.61 -3.49 15.30
CA PHE A 460 -12.06 -2.77 14.16
C PHE A 460 -11.88 -3.70 12.95
N ALA A 461 -11.13 -4.78 13.11
CA ALA A 461 -10.82 -5.73 12.04
C ALA A 461 -12.08 -6.38 11.44
N ARG A 462 -13.11 -6.62 12.26
CA ARG A 462 -14.41 -7.16 11.81
C ARG A 462 -15.15 -6.21 10.88
N ARG A 463 -15.08 -4.90 11.11
CA ARG A 463 -15.78 -3.87 10.32
C ARG A 463 -15.01 -3.42 9.09
N LEU A 464 -13.68 -3.48 9.11
CA LEU A 464 -12.83 -2.99 8.04
C LEU A 464 -13.11 -3.68 6.69
N ILE A 465 -13.08 -5.01 6.66
CA ILE A 465 -13.18 -5.75 5.39
C ILE A 465 -14.56 -5.63 4.73
N PRO A 466 -15.70 -5.72 5.44
CA PRO A 466 -17.01 -5.48 4.85
C PRO A 466 -17.16 -4.08 4.25
N SER A 467 -16.66 -3.05 4.94
CA SER A 467 -16.68 -1.66 4.46
C SER A 467 -15.85 -1.48 3.19
N LEU A 468 -14.63 -2.02 3.15
CA LEU A 468 -13.78 -2.02 1.95
C LEU A 468 -14.39 -2.85 0.80
N ASN A 469 -15.15 -3.91 1.10
CA ASN A 469 -15.83 -4.71 0.09
C ASN A 469 -17.01 -3.95 -0.54
N GLN A 470 -17.80 -3.22 0.26
CA GLN A 470 -18.84 -2.33 -0.25
C GLN A 470 -18.24 -1.25 -1.15
N MET A 471 -17.15 -0.61 -0.70
CA MET A 471 -16.39 0.35 -1.49
C MET A 471 -15.95 -0.21 -2.84
N ASN A 472 -15.43 -1.44 -2.85
CA ASN A 472 -15.03 -2.09 -4.10
C ASN A 472 -16.23 -2.36 -5.02
N ARG A 473 -17.33 -2.90 -4.47
CA ARG A 473 -18.55 -3.17 -5.25
C ARG A 473 -19.12 -1.89 -5.85
N PHE A 474 -19.14 -0.80 -5.10
CA PHE A 474 -19.62 0.51 -5.55
C PHE A 474 -18.86 0.99 -6.78
N ASN A 475 -17.53 0.97 -6.74
CA ASN A 475 -16.73 1.35 -7.90
C ASN A 475 -16.99 0.43 -9.11
N TYR A 476 -17.00 -0.90 -8.92
CA TYR A 476 -17.21 -1.84 -10.02
C TYR A 476 -18.58 -1.69 -10.69
N VAL A 477 -19.64 -1.38 -9.96
CA VAL A 477 -20.95 -1.14 -10.59
C VAL A 477 -20.99 0.19 -11.35
N CYS A 478 -20.26 1.21 -10.89
CA CYS A 478 -20.13 2.49 -11.58
C CYS A 478 -19.19 2.44 -12.80
N PHE A 479 -18.24 1.50 -12.87
CA PHE A 479 -17.36 1.33 -14.05
C PHE A 479 -18.10 0.84 -15.30
N ARG A 480 -19.38 0.48 -15.17
CA ARG A 480 -20.23 0.01 -16.27
C ARG A 480 -20.78 1.13 -17.16
N ASP A 481 -20.67 2.39 -16.77
CA ASP A 481 -21.06 3.54 -17.59
C ASP A 481 -19.98 4.64 -17.50
N PRO A 482 -19.51 5.21 -18.62
CA PRO A 482 -18.46 6.24 -18.61
C PRO A 482 -18.81 7.51 -17.81
N ARG A 483 -20.05 7.78 -17.45
CA ARG A 483 -20.41 8.96 -16.64
C ARG A 483 -20.37 8.65 -15.14
N LEU A 484 -20.76 7.44 -14.75
CA LEU A 484 -20.87 7.04 -13.34
C LEU A 484 -19.51 6.93 -12.65
N GLY A 485 -18.52 6.39 -13.35
CA GLY A 485 -17.14 6.32 -12.86
C GLY A 485 -16.59 7.67 -12.35
N PRO A 486 -16.43 8.68 -13.24
CA PRO A 486 -15.89 9.97 -12.86
C PRO A 486 -16.84 10.74 -11.93
N GLN A 487 -18.14 10.83 -12.27
CA GLN A 487 -19.08 11.72 -11.58
C GLN A 487 -19.62 11.19 -10.25
N VAL A 488 -19.50 9.88 -10.00
CA VAL A 488 -20.06 9.24 -8.81
C VAL A 488 -18.98 8.51 -8.03
N SER A 489 -18.49 7.36 -8.50
CA SER A 489 -17.65 6.52 -7.65
C SER A 489 -16.27 7.12 -7.35
N CYS A 490 -15.57 7.64 -8.35
CA CYS A 490 -14.26 8.27 -8.15
C CYS A 490 -14.41 9.57 -7.35
N LEU A 491 -15.37 10.42 -7.69
CA LEU A 491 -15.65 11.63 -6.93
C LEU A 491 -15.86 11.33 -5.43
N TRP A 492 -16.76 10.41 -5.10
CA TRP A 492 -17.04 10.07 -3.70
C TRP A 492 -15.86 9.43 -3.00
N GLN A 493 -15.07 8.62 -3.70
CA GLN A 493 -13.89 8.00 -3.11
C GLN A 493 -12.85 9.04 -2.70
N PHE A 494 -12.62 10.06 -3.53
CA PHE A 494 -11.70 11.15 -3.24
C PHE A 494 -12.26 12.10 -2.18
N PHE A 495 -13.54 12.46 -2.32
CA PHE A 495 -14.22 13.34 -1.38
C PHE A 495 -14.21 12.77 0.04
N ALA A 496 -14.60 11.51 0.22
CA ALA A 496 -14.60 10.84 1.52
C ALA A 496 -13.21 10.40 1.97
N GLY A 497 -12.34 9.98 1.06
CA GLY A 497 -11.03 9.39 1.37
C GLY A 497 -9.92 10.39 1.64
N ILE A 498 -10.03 11.62 1.13
CA ILE A 498 -9.06 12.71 1.35
C ILE A 498 -9.68 13.84 2.18
N GLY A 499 -10.97 14.12 1.97
CA GLY A 499 -11.72 15.15 2.69
C GLY A 499 -12.25 14.72 4.07
N ILE A 500 -11.81 13.57 4.59
CA ILE A 500 -12.31 12.93 5.83
C ILE A 500 -12.54 14.00 6.92
N PRO A 501 -13.74 14.07 7.50
CA PRO A 501 -14.02 15.01 8.59
C PRO A 501 -13.00 14.85 9.73
N ASP A 502 -12.62 15.98 10.34
CA ASP A 502 -11.70 16.06 11.49
C ASP A 502 -10.24 15.64 11.25
N TRP A 503 -9.95 14.88 10.18
CA TRP A 503 -8.62 14.38 9.85
C TRP A 503 -8.27 14.56 8.37
N GLN A 504 -8.48 15.77 7.86
CA GLN A 504 -8.08 16.13 6.50
C GLN A 504 -6.55 16.15 6.42
N LEU A 505 -6.00 15.30 5.54
CA LEU A 505 -4.55 15.10 5.33
C LEU A 505 -3.77 16.41 5.09
N ILE A 506 -4.46 17.51 4.73
CA ILE A 506 -3.87 18.71 4.13
C ILE A 506 -4.31 20.02 4.82
N ARG A 507 -5.08 19.98 5.92
CA ARG A 507 -5.59 21.25 6.47
C ARG A 507 -4.57 22.08 7.23
N GLN A 508 -3.60 21.50 7.95
CA GLN A 508 -2.62 22.29 8.74
C GLN A 508 -1.20 21.72 8.86
N ASP A 509 -0.99 20.39 8.81
CA ASP A 509 0.35 19.79 8.83
C ASP A 509 0.33 18.48 8.02
N TYR A 510 1.10 18.40 6.92
CA TYR A 510 1.30 17.19 6.10
C TYR A 510 2.14 16.14 6.83
N ASN A 511 1.74 15.81 8.06
CA ASN A 511 2.55 15.09 9.01
C ASN A 511 1.69 14.39 10.05
N LEU A 512 2.00 13.13 10.30
CA LEU A 512 1.49 12.37 11.43
C LEU A 512 2.67 11.97 12.32
N ASN A 513 2.42 11.86 13.61
CA ASN A 513 3.40 11.36 14.58
C ASN A 513 2.87 10.08 15.23
N MET A 514 3.68 9.45 16.09
CA MET A 514 3.31 8.18 16.73
C MET A 514 2.01 8.26 17.53
N ASP A 515 1.67 9.42 18.10
CA ASP A 515 0.46 9.58 18.91
C ASP A 515 -0.79 9.85 18.03
N THR A 516 -0.62 10.35 16.80
CA THR A 516 -1.74 10.69 15.90
C THR A 516 -1.95 9.70 14.75
N TYR A 517 -0.94 8.89 14.41
CA TYR A 517 -0.99 7.99 13.27
C TYR A 517 -2.05 6.90 13.42
N VAL A 518 -2.05 6.13 14.52
CA VAL A 518 -3.01 5.05 14.71
C VAL A 518 -4.45 5.57 14.78
N PRO A 519 -4.79 6.61 15.58
CA PRO A 519 -6.12 7.22 15.58
C PRO A 519 -6.61 7.65 14.20
N HIS A 520 -5.74 8.21 13.37
CA HIS A 520 -6.08 8.55 12.00
C HIS A 520 -6.29 7.29 11.13
N SER A 521 -5.33 6.36 11.13
CA SER A 521 -5.32 5.20 10.25
C SER A 521 -6.53 4.26 10.42
N ILE A 522 -7.02 4.07 11.66
CA ILE A 522 -8.17 3.20 11.94
C ILE A 522 -9.51 3.87 11.61
N ASN A 523 -9.54 5.20 11.53
CA ASN A 523 -10.72 5.97 11.12
C ASN A 523 -10.69 6.34 9.64
N TRP A 524 -9.57 6.15 8.96
CA TRP A 524 -9.45 6.46 7.54
C TRP A 524 -10.30 5.54 6.68
N ALA A 525 -9.97 4.25 6.62
CA ALA A 525 -10.63 3.24 5.78
C ALA A 525 -10.99 3.75 4.35
N TRP A 526 -10.16 4.63 3.76
CA TRP A 526 -10.45 5.29 2.47
C TRP A 526 -11.77 6.09 2.42
N GLY A 527 -12.32 6.50 3.55
CA GLY A 527 -13.64 7.15 3.64
C GLY A 527 -14.82 6.18 3.49
N SER A 528 -14.57 4.88 3.34
CA SER A 528 -15.63 3.88 3.13
C SER A 528 -16.56 3.66 4.32
N MET A 529 -16.24 4.25 5.48
CA MET A 529 -17.08 4.26 6.69
C MET A 529 -17.78 5.61 6.91
N THR A 530 -17.62 6.58 6.01
CA THR A 530 -18.27 7.88 6.07
C THR A 530 -19.77 7.74 5.74
N PRO A 531 -20.70 8.29 6.53
CA PRO A 531 -22.15 8.11 6.31
C PRO A 531 -22.64 8.55 4.92
N GLU A 532 -22.12 9.66 4.41
CA GLU A 532 -22.49 10.19 3.09
C GLU A 532 -22.02 9.26 1.96
N TYR A 533 -20.83 8.69 2.11
CA TYR A 533 -20.30 7.69 1.18
C TYR A 533 -21.14 6.40 1.23
N ASP A 534 -21.43 5.89 2.43
CA ASP A 534 -22.23 4.67 2.62
C ASP A 534 -23.62 4.79 1.98
N SER A 535 -24.27 5.94 2.17
CA SER A 535 -25.55 6.30 1.55
C SER A 535 -25.53 6.17 0.02
N VAL A 536 -24.58 6.85 -0.64
CA VAL A 536 -24.49 6.84 -2.10
C VAL A 536 -24.07 5.46 -2.61
N ALA A 537 -23.09 4.83 -1.96
CA ALA A 537 -22.56 3.53 -2.36
C ALA A 537 -23.64 2.45 -2.33
N ARG A 538 -24.42 2.35 -1.24
CA ARG A 538 -25.50 1.35 -1.12
C ARG A 538 -26.56 1.56 -2.17
N ARG A 539 -27.04 2.79 -2.33
CA ARG A 539 -28.11 3.09 -3.29
C ARG A 539 -27.67 2.85 -4.74
N ALA A 540 -26.44 3.21 -5.09
CA ALA A 540 -25.87 2.90 -6.40
C ALA A 540 -25.76 1.38 -6.63
N ILE A 541 -25.29 0.62 -5.63
CA ILE A 541 -25.24 -0.85 -5.72
C ILE A 541 -26.64 -1.44 -5.90
N GLU A 542 -27.64 -1.00 -5.14
CA GLU A 542 -29.03 -1.47 -5.25
C GLU A 542 -29.62 -1.24 -6.65
N LEU A 543 -29.33 -0.10 -7.26
CA LEU A 543 -29.83 0.27 -8.59
C LEU A 543 -29.09 -0.46 -9.73
N LEU A 544 -27.77 -0.66 -9.58
CA LEU A 544 -26.91 -1.10 -10.69
C LEU A 544 -26.56 -2.60 -10.64
N ALA A 545 -26.48 -3.21 -9.46
CA ALA A 545 -26.09 -4.61 -9.29
C ALA A 545 -27.09 -5.62 -9.89
N PRO A 546 -28.42 -5.39 -9.84
CA PRO A 546 -29.39 -6.34 -10.41
C PRO A 546 -29.37 -6.42 -11.94
N ILE A 547 -28.83 -5.41 -12.62
CA ILE A 547 -28.76 -5.37 -14.09
C ILE A 547 -27.71 -6.42 -14.55
N PRO A 548 -28.06 -7.39 -15.41
CA PRO A 548 -27.12 -8.40 -15.91
C PRO A 548 -25.84 -7.78 -16.49
N LEU A 549 -24.67 -8.40 -16.26
CA LEU A 549 -23.38 -7.82 -16.65
C LEU A 549 -23.27 -7.57 -18.16
N GLU A 550 -23.88 -8.43 -18.96
CA GLU A 550 -23.88 -8.37 -20.43
C GLU A 550 -24.76 -7.24 -20.99
N GLU A 551 -25.64 -6.66 -20.19
CA GLU A 551 -26.53 -5.57 -20.59
C GLU A 551 -25.91 -4.20 -20.28
N SER A 552 -26.22 -3.20 -21.12
CA SER A 552 -25.94 -1.79 -20.83
C SER A 552 -26.87 -1.29 -19.73
N ILE A 553 -26.40 -0.32 -18.93
CA ILE A 553 -27.25 0.32 -17.93
C ILE A 553 -28.24 1.26 -18.64
N PRO A 554 -29.56 1.18 -18.36
CA PRO A 554 -30.51 2.13 -18.91
C PRO A 554 -30.16 3.58 -18.51
N ASP A 555 -30.18 4.50 -19.47
CA ASP A 555 -29.80 5.90 -19.26
C ASP A 555 -30.56 6.59 -18.11
N VAL A 556 -31.84 6.22 -17.91
CA VAL A 556 -32.66 6.73 -16.80
C VAL A 556 -32.08 6.33 -15.43
N VAL A 557 -31.53 5.12 -15.30
CA VAL A 557 -30.89 4.66 -14.06
C VAL A 557 -29.57 5.39 -13.84
N VAL A 558 -28.80 5.62 -14.91
CA VAL A 558 -27.56 6.41 -14.83
C VAL A 558 -27.84 7.82 -14.31
N ARG A 559 -28.87 8.48 -14.86
CA ARG A 559 -29.30 9.80 -14.40
C ARG A 559 -29.77 9.80 -12.94
N GLU A 560 -30.57 8.81 -12.54
CA GLU A 560 -31.03 8.67 -11.14
C GLU A 560 -29.85 8.58 -10.16
N VAL A 561 -28.83 7.76 -10.48
CA VAL A 561 -27.64 7.61 -9.63
C VAL A 561 -26.83 8.91 -9.54
N ILE A 562 -26.67 9.64 -10.65
CA ILE A 562 -25.96 10.93 -10.68
C ILE A 562 -26.72 11.99 -9.88
N GLU A 563 -28.04 12.08 -10.03
CA GLU A 563 -28.89 13.03 -9.32
C GLU A 563 -28.85 12.79 -7.80
N LEU A 564 -28.97 11.52 -7.39
CA LEU A 564 -28.83 11.10 -5.99
C LEU A 564 -27.45 11.47 -5.43
N SER A 565 -26.37 11.10 -6.14
CA SER A 565 -24.99 11.43 -5.77
C SER A 565 -24.82 12.94 -5.56
N ASN A 566 -25.30 13.75 -6.50
CA ASN A 566 -25.20 15.21 -6.42
C ASN A 566 -26.06 15.83 -5.31
N ALA A 567 -27.19 15.23 -4.95
CA ALA A 567 -28.02 15.68 -3.83
C ALA A 567 -27.27 15.51 -2.50
N VAL A 568 -26.71 14.32 -2.24
CA VAL A 568 -25.94 14.05 -1.02
C VAL A 568 -24.66 14.88 -0.98
N LYS A 569 -23.98 15.02 -2.12
CA LYS A 569 -22.73 15.81 -2.24
C LYS A 569 -22.94 17.26 -1.83
N ARG A 570 -24.02 17.89 -2.31
CA ARG A 570 -24.34 19.30 -1.98
C ARG A 570 -24.44 19.51 -0.47
N VAL A 571 -25.21 18.67 0.22
CA VAL A 571 -25.34 18.74 1.69
C VAL A 571 -24.00 18.55 2.39
N ALA A 572 -23.17 17.62 1.91
CA ALA A 572 -21.86 17.35 2.49
C ALA A 572 -20.87 18.52 2.29
N VAL A 573 -20.84 19.12 1.10
CA VAL A 573 -20.02 20.30 0.78
C VAL A 573 -20.47 21.50 1.64
N ASP A 574 -21.77 21.76 1.70
CA ASP A 574 -22.36 22.87 2.47
C ASP A 574 -22.09 22.75 3.98
N SER A 575 -21.84 21.54 4.48
CA SER A 575 -21.48 21.32 5.88
C SER A 575 -20.10 21.88 6.27
N GLY A 576 -19.23 22.18 5.29
CA GLY A 576 -17.87 22.68 5.51
C GLY A 576 -16.89 21.67 6.15
N ARG A 577 -17.33 20.43 6.40
CA ARG A 577 -16.52 19.35 7.01
C ARG A 577 -15.54 18.68 6.05
N PHE A 578 -15.70 18.88 4.74
CA PHE A 578 -14.87 18.31 3.68
C PHE A 578 -14.21 19.42 2.85
N ASN A 579 -13.31 20.16 3.50
CA ASN A 579 -12.70 21.35 2.92
C ASN A 579 -11.30 21.01 2.40
N PHE A 580 -11.11 21.18 1.09
CA PHE A 580 -9.88 20.92 0.40
C PHE A 580 -9.82 21.82 -0.84
N ARG A 581 -8.62 22.06 -1.38
CA ARG A 581 -8.47 22.73 -2.68
C ARG A 581 -8.80 21.77 -3.83
N TRP A 582 -10.09 21.48 -3.97
CA TRP A 582 -10.62 20.44 -4.86
C TRP A 582 -10.33 20.69 -6.35
N ASP A 583 -10.43 21.94 -6.79
CA ASP A 583 -10.13 22.40 -8.16
C ASP A 583 -8.64 22.31 -8.53
N GLY A 584 -7.76 22.38 -7.53
CA GLY A 584 -6.34 22.10 -7.69
C GLY A 584 -6.00 20.62 -7.79
N LEU A 585 -6.82 19.76 -7.17
CA LEU A 585 -6.59 18.32 -7.10
C LEU A 585 -7.22 17.58 -8.29
N LEU A 586 -8.46 17.91 -8.63
CA LEU A 586 -9.30 17.14 -9.56
C LEU A 586 -9.52 17.90 -10.87
N ARG A 587 -9.08 17.30 -11.97
CA ARG A 587 -9.00 17.95 -13.29
C ARG A 587 -10.32 18.59 -13.78
N TYR A 588 -11.44 17.90 -13.54
CA TYR A 588 -12.77 18.22 -14.10
C TYR A 588 -13.72 18.85 -13.07
N TYR A 589 -13.23 19.34 -11.94
CA TYR A 589 -14.08 19.80 -10.84
C TYR A 589 -13.72 21.20 -10.39
N ASP A 590 -14.74 21.99 -10.06
CA ASP A 590 -14.51 23.25 -9.35
C ASP A 590 -14.29 23.02 -7.84
N ILE A 591 -14.03 24.10 -7.11
CA ILE A 591 -13.79 24.07 -5.66
C ILE A 591 -14.98 23.52 -4.85
N TYR A 592 -16.18 23.52 -5.42
CA TYR A 592 -17.41 22.99 -4.83
C TYR A 592 -17.75 21.57 -5.32
N LEU A 593 -16.81 20.94 -6.03
CA LEU A 593 -16.96 19.61 -6.61
C LEU A 593 -18.11 19.51 -7.62
N ASN A 594 -18.43 20.58 -8.35
CA ASN A 594 -19.27 20.48 -9.54
C ASN A 594 -18.43 20.02 -10.73
N TYR A 595 -18.98 19.10 -11.51
CA TYR A 595 -18.31 18.51 -12.66
C TYR A 595 -18.42 19.43 -13.88
N HIS A 596 -17.29 19.74 -14.49
CA HIS A 596 -17.16 20.60 -15.67
C HIS A 596 -16.33 19.88 -16.73
N PRO A 597 -16.95 19.26 -17.76
CA PRO A 597 -16.21 18.47 -18.76
C PRO A 597 -15.24 19.29 -19.61
N ASP A 598 -15.46 20.60 -19.75
CA ASP A 598 -14.59 21.51 -20.50
C ASP A 598 -13.38 21.98 -19.66
N GLN A 599 -13.41 21.80 -18.34
CA GLN A 599 -12.31 22.11 -17.44
C GLN A 599 -11.27 20.98 -17.48
N HIS A 600 -9.99 21.32 -17.67
CA HIS A 600 -8.94 20.32 -17.85
C HIS A 600 -7.63 20.69 -17.15
N PHE A 601 -7.69 21.48 -16.08
CA PHE A 601 -6.52 21.90 -15.30
C PHE A 601 -6.46 21.23 -13.92
N LYS A 602 -5.25 21.07 -13.40
CA LYS A 602 -4.90 20.64 -12.04
C LYS A 602 -3.53 21.21 -11.67
N ASP A 603 -3.11 21.12 -10.41
CA ASP A 603 -1.70 21.39 -10.09
C ASP A 603 -0.78 20.36 -10.74
N THR A 604 0.44 20.79 -11.05
CA THR A 604 1.51 19.96 -11.57
C THR A 604 2.59 19.80 -10.51
N PHE A 605 2.69 18.58 -9.96
CA PHE A 605 3.71 18.21 -8.97
C PHE A 605 4.78 17.29 -9.54
N SER A 606 4.66 16.82 -10.78
CA SER A 606 5.67 15.98 -11.43
C SER A 606 5.90 16.35 -12.88
N ARG A 607 7.10 16.05 -13.40
CA ARG A 607 7.47 16.14 -14.82
C ARG A 607 8.48 15.07 -15.19
N GLN A 608 8.46 14.61 -16.44
CA GLN A 608 9.45 13.67 -16.93
C GLN A 608 10.84 14.30 -17.08
N CYS A 609 11.86 13.53 -16.71
CA CYS A 609 13.24 13.79 -17.05
C CYS A 609 13.43 13.66 -18.56
N ARG A 610 13.92 14.73 -19.21
CA ARG A 610 14.12 14.78 -20.67
C ARG A 610 15.14 13.76 -21.19
N GLU A 611 16.05 13.30 -20.34
CA GLU A 611 17.11 12.35 -20.71
C GLU A 611 16.65 10.89 -20.59
N CYS A 612 16.06 10.51 -19.46
CA CYS A 612 15.76 9.11 -19.16
C CYS A 612 14.27 8.74 -19.07
N GLY A 613 13.35 9.70 -19.28
CA GLY A 613 11.89 9.47 -19.21
C GLY A 613 11.36 9.09 -17.83
N THR A 614 12.17 9.25 -16.77
CA THR A 614 11.73 9.04 -15.39
C THR A 614 10.91 10.24 -14.93
N TRP A 615 9.73 9.99 -14.35
CA TRP A 615 8.92 11.03 -13.72
C TRP A 615 9.57 11.56 -12.44
N LEU A 616 9.70 12.88 -12.33
CA LEU A 616 10.40 13.56 -11.24
C LEU A 616 9.45 14.50 -10.51
N HIS A 617 9.45 14.39 -9.18
CA HIS A 617 8.74 15.32 -8.31
C HIS A 617 9.28 16.75 -8.47
N CYS A 618 8.43 17.75 -8.67
CA CYS A 618 8.78 19.15 -8.92
C CYS A 618 9.17 19.85 -7.61
N ARG A 619 10.47 20.03 -7.38
CA ARG A 619 11.01 20.87 -6.29
C ARG A 619 12.29 21.58 -6.72
N LEU A 620 12.43 22.85 -6.37
CA LEU A 620 13.57 23.71 -6.77
C LEU A 620 14.91 23.30 -6.14
N ASP A 621 14.89 22.64 -4.99
CA ASP A 621 16.07 22.12 -4.30
C ASP A 621 16.43 20.67 -4.71
N TRP A 622 15.60 20.03 -5.56
CA TRP A 622 15.86 18.73 -6.20
C TRP A 622 15.88 18.86 -7.72
N ARG A 623 16.96 19.44 -8.25
CA ARG A 623 17.12 19.64 -9.69
C ARG A 623 17.78 18.45 -10.37
N ARG A 624 18.41 17.57 -9.61
CA ARG A 624 19.06 16.37 -10.14
C ARG A 624 18.06 15.22 -10.21
N CYS A 625 17.96 14.60 -11.38
CA CYS A 625 17.15 13.40 -11.60
C CYS A 625 17.61 12.28 -10.65
N TYR A 626 16.70 11.80 -9.80
CA TYR A 626 17.03 10.74 -8.84
C TYR A 626 17.29 9.37 -9.49
N ALA A 627 16.98 9.20 -10.79
CA ALA A 627 17.22 7.96 -11.52
C ALA A 627 18.53 7.97 -12.31
N CYS A 628 18.77 8.97 -13.16
CA CYS A 628 19.98 9.04 -14.02
C CYS A 628 21.02 10.08 -13.59
N GLY A 629 20.67 11.05 -12.74
CA GLY A 629 21.58 12.09 -12.28
C GLY A 629 21.63 13.35 -13.16
N GLU A 630 20.85 13.44 -14.24
CA GLU A 630 20.77 14.63 -15.12
C GLU A 630 20.17 15.83 -14.37
N THR A 631 20.65 17.05 -14.65
CA THR A 631 20.20 18.26 -13.94
C THR A 631 19.20 19.05 -14.79
N ARG A 632 17.99 19.29 -14.27
CA ARG A 632 16.94 20.06 -14.97
C ARG A 632 17.01 21.56 -14.66
N SER A 633 16.32 22.36 -15.49
CA SER A 633 16.16 23.80 -15.27
C SER A 633 15.30 24.08 -14.02
N GLU A 634 15.33 25.32 -13.52
CA GLU A 634 14.44 25.72 -12.41
C GLU A 634 12.97 25.67 -12.82
N GLU A 635 12.66 26.02 -14.07
CA GLU A 635 11.32 25.93 -14.65
C GLU A 635 10.78 24.50 -14.63
N ASP A 636 11.58 23.52 -15.11
CA ASP A 636 11.21 22.10 -15.09
C ASP A 636 11.03 21.57 -13.66
N ALA A 637 11.72 22.17 -12.68
CA ALA A 637 11.67 21.81 -11.28
C ALA A 637 10.56 22.54 -10.47
N ALA A 638 9.95 23.60 -11.01
CA ALA A 638 8.98 24.41 -10.29
C ALA A 638 7.58 23.76 -10.25
N ILE A 639 6.91 23.83 -9.11
CA ILE A 639 5.50 23.43 -9.00
C ILE A 639 4.64 24.41 -9.79
N THR A 640 3.64 23.91 -10.52
CA THR A 640 2.59 24.75 -11.12
C THR A 640 1.31 24.60 -10.31
N TRP A 641 0.87 25.68 -9.68
CA TRP A 641 -0.42 25.74 -8.98
C TRP A 641 -1.49 26.24 -9.94
N ASN A 642 -2.56 25.46 -10.14
CA ASN A 642 -3.66 25.84 -11.03
C ASN A 642 -5.02 25.44 -10.41
N PRO A 643 -5.85 26.41 -9.99
CA PRO A 643 -5.68 27.87 -10.14
C PRO A 643 -4.48 28.41 -9.35
N PRO A 644 -3.84 29.52 -9.77
CA PRO A 644 -2.69 30.09 -9.07
C PRO A 644 -2.99 30.40 -7.61
N LEU A 645 -2.01 30.18 -6.74
CA LEU A 645 -2.07 30.50 -5.31
C LEU A 645 -1.23 31.72 -4.98
N GLU A 646 -1.63 32.46 -3.95
CA GLU A 646 -0.83 33.55 -3.40
C GLU A 646 0.50 33.04 -2.85
N VAL A 647 1.55 33.85 -2.98
CA VAL A 647 2.93 33.44 -2.64
C VAL A 647 3.06 32.95 -1.20
N ASP A 648 2.36 33.57 -0.25
CA ASP A 648 2.43 33.18 1.15
C ASP A 648 1.67 31.88 1.45
N GLU A 649 0.61 31.59 0.69
CA GLU A 649 -0.08 30.30 0.76
C GLU A 649 0.80 29.17 0.20
N VAL A 650 1.45 29.40 -0.95
CA VAL A 650 2.44 28.47 -1.51
C VAL A 650 3.54 28.16 -0.49
N LYS A 651 4.12 29.20 0.13
CA LYS A 651 5.17 29.02 1.16
C LYS A 651 4.65 28.21 2.36
N ALA A 652 3.42 28.44 2.80
CA ALA A 652 2.82 27.71 3.92
C ALA A 652 2.63 26.22 3.58
N LEU A 653 2.07 25.91 2.40
CA LEU A 653 1.86 24.54 1.94
C LEU A 653 3.17 23.78 1.78
N VAL A 654 4.17 24.38 1.12
CA VAL A 654 5.50 23.77 0.94
C VAL A 654 6.16 23.53 2.30
N ARG A 655 6.14 24.52 3.20
CA ARG A 655 6.70 24.36 4.56
C ARG A 655 6.04 23.23 5.32
N ALA A 656 4.72 23.12 5.29
CA ALA A 656 3.98 22.06 5.97
C ALA A 656 4.33 20.68 5.39
N SER A 657 4.46 20.57 4.05
CA SER A 657 4.84 19.32 3.36
C SER A 657 6.25 18.84 3.67
N ASP A 658 7.20 19.77 3.84
CA ASP A 658 8.61 19.48 4.13
C ASP A 658 8.91 19.33 5.63
N ALA A 659 7.95 19.66 6.50
CA ALA A 659 8.14 19.54 7.95
C ALA A 659 8.49 18.10 8.32
N LYS A 660 9.63 17.90 9.00
CA LYS A 660 9.98 16.60 9.61
C LYS A 660 8.99 16.29 10.74
N PRO A 661 8.62 15.01 10.95
CA PRO A 661 7.82 14.60 12.11
C PRO A 661 8.42 15.19 13.39
N ALA A 662 7.61 15.89 14.19
CA ALA A 662 8.07 16.34 15.50
C ALA A 662 8.50 15.12 16.32
N ALA A 663 9.70 15.16 16.90
CA ALA A 663 10.09 14.18 17.91
C ALA A 663 9.04 14.22 19.02
N ARG A 664 8.67 13.04 19.56
CA ARG A 664 7.69 12.93 20.65
C ARG A 664 8.07 13.94 21.73
N ARG A 665 7.17 14.88 22.07
CA ARG A 665 7.39 15.70 23.28
C ARG A 665 7.46 14.71 24.42
N GLY A 666 8.57 14.68 25.14
CA GLY A 666 8.64 14.00 26.42
C GLY A 666 7.68 14.68 27.37
N GLN A 667 6.41 14.31 27.33
CA GLN A 667 5.42 14.70 28.33
C GLN A 667 5.25 13.53 29.27
N GLU A 668 5.50 13.79 30.55
CA GLU A 668 5.04 12.95 31.64
C GLU A 668 3.58 12.58 31.37
N VAL A 669 3.31 11.27 31.38
CA VAL A 669 1.96 10.74 31.28
C VAL A 669 1.22 11.15 32.55
N THR A 670 0.59 12.31 32.56
CA THR A 670 -0.49 12.58 33.50
C THR A 670 -1.63 11.63 33.10
N LYS A 671 -1.90 10.68 33.99
CA LYS A 671 -3.04 9.76 33.90
C LYS A 671 -4.33 10.57 33.92
N GLU A 672 -4.83 11.01 32.77
CA GLU A 672 -6.24 11.31 32.54
C GLU A 672 -6.44 11.84 31.11
N LYS A 673 -7.49 11.34 30.44
CA LYS A 673 -7.92 11.60 29.05
C LYS A 673 -7.25 10.75 27.96
N ILE A 674 -7.44 9.44 28.04
CA ILE A 674 -7.88 8.69 26.84
C ILE A 674 -9.41 8.69 26.95
N ALA A 675 -10.04 9.71 26.37
CA ALA A 675 -11.48 9.73 26.24
C ALA A 675 -11.91 8.59 25.31
N GLU A 676 -13.00 7.93 25.67
CA GLU A 676 -13.71 6.96 24.84
C GLU A 676 -13.88 7.54 23.43
N VAL A 677 -13.30 6.89 22.43
CA VAL A 677 -13.62 7.17 21.03
C VAL A 677 -15.11 6.80 20.88
N PRO A 678 -16.00 7.74 20.50
CA PRO A 678 -17.38 7.38 20.28
C PRO A 678 -17.41 6.35 19.14
N VAL A 679 -17.89 5.16 19.44
CA VAL A 679 -18.41 4.27 18.40
C VAL A 679 -19.50 5.10 17.73
N MET A 680 -19.33 5.45 16.45
CA MET A 680 -20.41 6.07 15.67
C MET A 680 -21.61 5.11 15.73
N GLU A 681 -22.58 5.40 16.58
CA GLU A 681 -23.91 4.81 16.51
C GLU A 681 -24.48 5.21 15.14
N THR A 682 -25.00 4.21 14.43
CA THR A 682 -25.73 4.37 13.19
C THR A 682 -26.88 5.35 13.40
N LEU A 683 -26.68 6.62 13.03
CA LEU A 683 -27.77 7.55 12.84
C LEU A 683 -28.61 7.03 11.67
N SER A 684 -29.79 6.51 12.00
CA SER A 684 -30.85 6.27 11.02
C SER A 684 -31.30 7.64 10.49
N VAL A 685 -30.74 8.02 9.35
CA VAL A 685 -31.31 9.11 8.56
C VAL A 685 -32.54 8.52 7.89
N GLN A 686 -33.73 8.85 8.42
CA GLN A 686 -34.96 8.71 7.65
C GLN A 686 -34.82 9.65 6.44
N VAL A 687 -34.67 9.06 5.25
CA VAL A 687 -34.92 9.71 3.96
C VAL A 687 -36.21 9.13 3.40
#